data_AF-A0A9W8MEW8-F1
#
_entry.id   AF-A0A9W8MEW8-F1
#
_cell.length_a   1.000
_cell.length_b   1.000
_cell.length_c   1.000
_cell.angle_alpha   90.00
_cell.angle_beta   90.00
_cell.angle_gamma   90.00
#
_symmetry.space_group_name_H-M   'P 1'
#
loop_
_entity.id
_entity.type
_entity.pdbx_description
1 polymer ?
#
loop_
_entity_poly.entity_id
_entity_poly.type
_entity_poly.pdbx_seq_one_letter_code
_entity_poly.pdbx_strand_id
1 'polypeptide(L)'
;MDPNSTSPNELVARYSEAETVLAGSLNLSLPSSVCTRATSASDMVLGLGSEGRSEKQEPPGMISSNARRYRVCPNTLTLDNGPTNTWYYRECRVPLIRHYDNRPCSLEGDSSMSSSPCSAPTPMPPGGDPDDNLLHQAFFMGSTTKNDEVRKTWADSLVYSKQNPSNWTDNDLQELSRAFAFRAIDTYEGPFDSLLDFILVLCPYFRDPSSKKNPLANALEHEVGNIFSFTWKAESEESVNPQTAHHDRYVAGALNLAKFMGDLFGLGLHIEALRHLVIHAGPSLWDDSDWSGSEIYMTAITQIVPSALNSRSLYDFLPERGGSGQGTPKSISEEAVAAIESRAEAYTLTVPADGSEAVLTASSSLGLFRGLTTFGQLWYDLDGATYSLQAPISINDSPAYPYRGFMLDTARNYFPIADIKRTLDAMSWVKINTLHWHVVDSQSFPLVVPGFNVISEKGAYHSKAIYTPADVKEIVDYAAARGIDVLAEIDTPGHTSIIHHSFPEHIACFEAAPWTQFANEPPAGQLRLASPATVNFTASLLSAASQLFPSKFFSTGGDEINANCYRQDPQTQRDLAAQGKTLEQALDTFTQASHRALASVGKTPVVWQEMLLDHNVTLSKDTVIMVWISSQNVAAVAREGHRLVHAASDFFYLDCGGGGWVGANTNGNSWCDPFKTWQKSYSFNPVAGLTEAQKKLVLGGQHLLWAEQAGPSNLDSIVWPRAASSAELFWTGPGGNARTALPRLHDIAYRFVQRGVRAIPLQPEWCALRPGKCDLDA
;
A
#
# COMPACT_ATOMS: atom_id res chain seq x y z
N MET A 1 41.11 28.16 -15.96
CA MET A 1 41.53 28.89 -17.18
C MET A 1 42.43 27.96 -17.97
N ASP A 2 41.90 27.45 -19.09
CA ASP A 2 42.62 27.05 -20.31
C ASP A 2 43.67 25.89 -20.30
N PRO A 3 43.94 25.23 -21.45
CA PRO A 3 43.17 24.03 -21.82
C PRO A 3 44.00 22.89 -22.47
N ASN A 4 43.31 21.82 -22.90
CA ASN A 4 43.71 20.83 -23.92
C ASN A 4 44.93 19.92 -23.61
N SER A 5 45.03 18.67 -24.08
CA SER A 5 44.06 17.69 -24.59
C SER A 5 44.85 16.41 -24.94
N THR A 6 44.42 15.22 -24.53
CA THR A 6 44.46 13.93 -25.29
C THR A 6 44.28 12.73 -24.35
N SER A 7 43.37 11.84 -24.71
CA SER A 7 43.29 10.44 -24.26
C SER A 7 43.41 9.55 -25.51
N PRO A 8 43.17 8.21 -25.46
CA PRO A 8 43.61 7.18 -24.51
C PRO A 8 44.38 6.05 -25.25
N ASN A 9 44.96 5.07 -24.53
CA ASN A 9 44.92 3.62 -24.82
C ASN A 9 45.90 2.80 -23.96
N GLU A 10 45.77 1.47 -24.03
CA GLU A 10 46.55 0.39 -23.38
C GLU A 10 46.15 0.03 -21.91
N LEU A 11 46.06 -1.24 -21.49
CA LEU A 11 46.25 -2.53 -22.19
C LEU A 11 45.46 -3.70 -21.54
N VAL A 12 44.87 -4.51 -22.42
CA VAL A 12 44.56 -5.96 -22.41
C VAL A 12 44.79 -6.83 -21.14
N ALA A 13 43.78 -7.67 -20.88
CA ALA A 13 43.72 -8.78 -19.90
C ALA A 13 44.72 -9.94 -20.09
N ARG A 14 45.07 -10.65 -18.99
CA ARG A 14 45.45 -12.09 -18.86
C ARG A 14 45.49 -12.47 -17.35
N TYR A 15 45.33 -13.69 -16.82
CA TYR A 15 44.82 -15.02 -17.26
C TYR A 15 44.43 -15.83 -15.98
N SER A 16 43.89 -17.05 -16.11
CA SER A 16 43.39 -17.91 -15.01
C SER A 16 44.37 -19.02 -14.52
N GLU A 17 44.01 -19.66 -13.40
CA GLU A 17 44.33 -21.04 -12.94
C GLU A 17 45.78 -21.42 -12.53
N ALA A 18 45.92 -22.01 -11.32
CA ALA A 18 46.26 -23.44 -11.11
C ALA A 18 46.49 -23.80 -9.60
N GLU A 19 46.41 -25.09 -9.27
CA GLU A 19 46.34 -25.66 -7.91
C GLU A 19 47.68 -26.15 -7.28
N THR A 20 47.78 -25.99 -5.96
CA THR A 20 48.23 -26.94 -4.88
C THR A 20 49.56 -27.76 -4.95
N VAL A 21 50.14 -27.95 -3.73
CA VAL A 21 50.80 -29.16 -3.14
C VAL A 21 52.25 -28.96 -2.60
N LEU A 22 52.49 -29.53 -1.40
CA LEU A 22 53.75 -29.74 -0.62
C LEU A 22 54.21 -28.65 0.38
N ALA A 23 54.83 -28.97 1.55
CA ALA A 23 54.47 -29.90 2.64
C ALA A 23 55.52 -29.86 3.79
N GLY A 24 55.07 -29.99 5.04
CA GLY A 24 55.87 -30.39 6.22
C GLY A 24 56.33 -29.27 7.17
N SER A 25 56.50 -29.49 8.49
CA SER A 25 56.11 -30.63 9.36
C SER A 25 56.50 -30.37 10.83
N LEU A 26 55.65 -30.71 11.81
CA LEU A 26 55.95 -31.10 13.22
C LEU A 26 54.61 -31.17 14.03
N ASN A 27 53.92 -32.32 14.12
CA ASN A 27 54.03 -33.39 15.14
C ASN A 27 53.82 -33.00 16.63
N LEU A 28 52.66 -33.31 17.20
CA LEU A 28 52.48 -34.40 18.21
C LEU A 28 50.99 -34.60 18.61
N SER A 29 50.68 -35.69 19.32
CA SER A 29 49.40 -36.42 19.26
C SER A 29 48.65 -36.58 20.60
N LEU A 30 47.30 -36.50 20.55
CA LEU A 30 46.24 -37.41 21.07
C LEU A 30 46.48 -38.27 22.36
N PRO A 31 45.45 -38.58 23.21
CA PRO A 31 44.24 -39.30 22.75
C PRO A 31 42.88 -39.09 23.48
N SER A 32 41.92 -39.91 23.04
CA SER A 32 40.46 -40.01 23.27
C SER A 32 39.95 -40.76 24.52
N SER A 33 38.70 -40.51 24.95
CA SER A 33 37.60 -41.51 25.24
C SER A 33 36.45 -40.86 26.08
N VAL A 34 35.17 -40.78 25.65
CA VAL A 34 34.06 -41.78 25.72
C VAL A 34 33.38 -41.95 27.11
N CYS A 35 32.05 -41.67 27.18
CA CYS A 35 31.05 -42.01 28.23
C CYS A 35 31.28 -41.43 29.67
N THR A 36 30.29 -41.23 30.57
CA THR A 36 28.91 -41.77 30.71
C THR A 36 27.99 -40.81 31.52
N ARG A 37 26.68 -41.08 31.60
CA ARG A 37 25.68 -40.44 32.50
C ARG A 37 26.01 -40.64 34.00
N ALA A 38 25.58 -39.73 34.90
CA ALA A 38 24.40 -39.94 35.80
C ALA A 38 24.33 -39.02 37.07
N THR A 39 23.14 -38.44 37.29
CA THR A 39 22.38 -38.25 38.56
C THR A 39 22.94 -37.62 39.87
N SER A 40 22.09 -36.72 40.41
CA SER A 40 21.60 -36.56 41.81
C SER A 40 22.40 -35.86 42.92
N ALA A 41 21.90 -34.66 43.26
CA ALA A 41 21.28 -34.25 44.55
C ALA A 41 22.08 -34.04 45.86
N SER A 42 21.63 -33.01 46.60
CA SER A 42 21.79 -32.77 48.07
C SER A 42 23.21 -32.42 48.59
N ASP A 43 23.41 -31.58 49.62
CA ASP A 43 22.54 -30.66 50.38
C ASP A 43 23.42 -29.72 51.29
N MET A 44 22.79 -28.79 52.04
CA MET A 44 23.29 -28.16 53.30
C MET A 44 24.46 -27.11 53.27
N VAL A 45 24.55 -26.08 54.16
CA VAL A 45 23.58 -25.40 55.06
C VAL A 45 24.13 -24.10 55.76
N LEU A 46 23.22 -23.25 56.29
CA LEU A 46 23.27 -22.31 57.45
C LEU A 46 24.01 -20.93 57.46
N GLY A 47 23.32 -19.95 58.11
CA GLY A 47 23.89 -18.76 58.80
C GLY A 47 23.15 -17.42 58.57
N LEU A 48 21.91 -17.18 59.04
CA LEU A 48 21.42 -16.79 60.40
C LEU A 48 21.45 -15.28 60.77
N GLY A 49 20.29 -14.75 61.20
CA GLY A 49 20.05 -13.46 61.90
C GLY A 49 18.79 -12.71 61.41
N SER A 50 17.57 -12.86 61.99
CA SER A 50 17.00 -12.26 63.23
C SER A 50 16.86 -10.72 63.18
N GLU A 51 15.74 -10.01 63.44
CA GLU A 51 14.32 -10.24 63.87
C GLU A 51 13.51 -8.96 63.45
N GLY A 52 12.17 -8.87 63.36
CA GLY A 52 11.08 -9.85 63.51
C GLY A 52 9.68 -9.19 63.36
N ARG A 53 8.65 -10.03 63.07
CA ARG A 53 7.15 -9.95 63.26
C ARG A 53 6.39 -8.62 63.01
N SER A 54 5.15 -8.63 62.47
CA SER A 54 4.07 -9.62 62.66
C SER A 54 3.09 -9.78 61.47
N GLU A 55 2.65 -11.03 61.21
CA GLU A 55 1.25 -11.52 61.06
C GLU A 55 0.20 -10.69 60.26
N LYS A 56 -0.73 -11.20 59.42
CA LYS A 56 -1.29 -12.55 59.08
C LYS A 56 -2.36 -12.35 57.94
N GLN A 57 -2.95 -13.30 57.18
CA GLN A 57 -2.71 -14.75 56.89
C GLN A 57 -3.61 -15.23 55.70
N GLU A 58 -3.06 -15.74 54.58
CA GLU A 58 -3.81 -16.59 53.62
C GLU A 58 -2.90 -17.61 52.90
N PRO A 59 -3.21 -18.91 52.98
CA PRO A 59 -2.87 -19.92 51.95
C PRO A 59 -3.92 -21.08 51.85
N PRO A 60 -3.74 -22.15 51.05
CA PRO A 60 -2.94 -22.34 49.81
C PRO A 60 -3.67 -23.06 48.63
N GLY A 61 -3.21 -22.77 47.41
CA GLY A 61 -2.72 -23.70 46.37
C GLY A 61 -3.42 -25.03 45.97
N MET A 62 -3.33 -25.35 44.66
CA MET A 62 -2.53 -26.51 44.19
C MET A 62 -2.30 -26.51 42.67
N ILE A 63 -1.10 -26.91 42.25
CA ILE A 63 -0.74 -27.27 40.88
C ILE A 63 -0.71 -28.81 40.81
N SER A 64 -1.23 -29.41 39.73
CA SER A 64 -0.75 -30.74 39.32
C SER A 64 -0.76 -30.90 37.80
N SER A 65 0.35 -31.41 37.29
CA SER A 65 0.48 -31.88 35.91
C SER A 65 0.07 -33.35 35.83
N ASN A 66 -0.46 -33.79 34.68
CA ASN A 66 -0.33 -35.19 34.28
C ASN A 66 -0.50 -35.37 32.77
N ALA A 67 0.29 -36.30 32.21
CA ALA A 67 0.35 -36.56 30.79
C ALA A 67 -0.22 -37.95 30.43
N ARG A 68 -0.66 -38.07 29.17
CA ARG A 68 -1.07 -39.30 28.46
C ARG A 68 -2.33 -40.02 28.99
N ARG A 69 -3.29 -40.20 28.07
CA ARG A 69 -3.69 -41.54 27.59
C ARG A 69 -4.45 -41.43 26.26
N TYR A 70 -3.99 -42.17 25.27
CA TYR A 70 -4.82 -42.52 24.11
C TYR A 70 -6.04 -43.32 24.59
N ARG A 71 -7.20 -43.08 23.99
CA ARG A 71 -8.36 -43.98 24.05
C ARG A 71 -8.87 -44.25 22.64
N VAL A 72 -8.66 -45.48 22.21
CA VAL A 72 -9.41 -46.11 21.11
C VAL A 72 -10.58 -46.90 21.73
N CYS A 73 -11.68 -47.01 20.99
CA CYS A 73 -12.83 -47.96 21.08
C CYS A 73 -14.19 -47.25 21.01
N PRO A 74 -15.26 -47.91 20.50
CA PRO A 74 -15.31 -48.76 19.31
C PRO A 74 -16.59 -48.51 18.45
N ASN A 75 -16.79 -49.28 17.38
CA ASN A 75 -18.07 -49.36 16.62
C ASN A 75 -19.26 -49.68 17.57
N THR A 76 -20.53 -49.33 17.32
CA THR A 76 -21.40 -49.79 16.22
C THR A 76 -22.83 -49.18 16.34
N LEU A 77 -23.60 -49.17 15.24
CA LEU A 77 -25.09 -49.02 15.15
C LEU A 77 -25.69 -47.63 15.50
N THR A 78 -26.78 -47.16 14.87
CA THR A 78 -27.80 -47.84 14.02
C THR A 78 -28.10 -47.05 12.73
N LEU A 79 -28.46 -47.76 11.66
CA LEU A 79 -29.26 -47.22 10.55
C LEU A 79 -30.74 -47.22 10.95
N ASP A 80 -31.49 -46.21 10.51
CA ASP A 80 -32.95 -46.26 10.44
C ASP A 80 -33.43 -45.73 9.08
N ASN A 81 -34.50 -46.30 8.52
CA ASN A 81 -34.67 -46.35 7.06
C ASN A 81 -36.11 -46.04 6.60
N GLY A 82 -36.26 -44.90 5.90
CA GLY A 82 -37.32 -44.62 4.93
C GLY A 82 -38.50 -43.74 5.39
N PRO A 83 -39.45 -43.40 4.48
CA PRO A 83 -39.36 -43.49 3.02
C PRO A 83 -39.91 -42.25 2.25
N THR A 84 -39.50 -42.05 0.98
CA THR A 84 -40.18 -41.25 -0.09
C THR A 84 -40.41 -39.74 0.16
N ASN A 85 -40.30 -38.76 -0.75
CA ASN A 85 -39.87 -38.58 -2.15
C ASN A 85 -39.34 -37.11 -2.25
N THR A 86 -38.74 -36.56 -3.32
CA THR A 86 -38.57 -36.98 -4.74
C THR A 86 -37.24 -36.39 -5.26
N TRP A 87 -36.63 -36.99 -6.28
CA TRP A 87 -35.44 -36.42 -6.94
C TRP A 87 -35.82 -35.71 -8.25
N TYR A 88 -35.51 -34.41 -8.36
CA TYR A 88 -35.37 -33.75 -9.66
C TYR A 88 -33.89 -33.71 -10.05
N TYR A 89 -33.50 -34.59 -10.98
CA TYR A 89 -32.27 -34.38 -11.74
C TYR A 89 -32.46 -33.15 -12.64
N ARG A 90 -31.60 -32.14 -12.48
CA ARG A 90 -31.34 -31.14 -13.53
C ARG A 90 -29.90 -31.33 -13.99
N GLU A 91 -29.74 -31.58 -15.27
CA GLU A 91 -28.42 -31.72 -15.89
C GLU A 91 -27.68 -30.37 -15.87
N CYS A 92 -26.64 -30.26 -15.05
CA CYS A 92 -25.63 -29.23 -15.26
C CYS A 92 -24.63 -29.73 -16.31
N ARG A 93 -24.74 -29.22 -17.54
CA ARG A 93 -23.66 -29.38 -18.54
C ARG A 93 -22.46 -28.55 -18.10
N VAL A 94 -21.48 -29.21 -17.49
CA VAL A 94 -20.15 -28.64 -17.21
C VAL A 94 -19.26 -28.91 -18.44
N PRO A 95 -18.58 -27.90 -19.01
CA PRO A 95 -17.54 -28.14 -20.02
C PRO A 95 -16.38 -28.93 -19.39
N LEU A 96 -16.02 -30.05 -20.03
CA LEU A 96 -14.89 -30.90 -19.63
C LEU A 96 -13.56 -30.14 -19.79
N ILE A 97 -13.04 -29.59 -18.70
CA ILE A 97 -11.61 -29.26 -18.59
C ILE A 97 -10.87 -30.53 -18.13
N ARG A 98 -9.97 -31.04 -18.98
CA ARG A 98 -9.09 -32.15 -18.61
C ARG A 98 -8.02 -31.65 -17.63
N HIS A 99 -8.17 -31.93 -16.34
CA HIS A 99 -7.03 -31.90 -15.43
C HIS A 99 -6.14 -33.13 -15.68
N TYR A 100 -4.87 -32.89 -16.02
CA TYR A 100 -3.83 -33.90 -15.88
C TYR A 100 -3.38 -33.93 -14.41
N ASP A 101 -3.35 -35.14 -13.85
CA ASP A 101 -3.05 -35.44 -12.46
C ASP A 101 -1.54 -35.22 -12.20
N ASN A 102 -1.17 -34.31 -11.30
CA ASN A 102 0.22 -34.10 -10.89
C ASN A 102 0.35 -34.37 -9.38
N ARG A 103 0.50 -35.65 -9.02
CA ARG A 103 0.76 -36.09 -7.65
C ARG A 103 2.27 -36.14 -7.41
N PRO A 104 2.79 -35.61 -6.29
CA PRO A 104 4.13 -35.95 -5.83
C PRO A 104 4.17 -37.40 -5.36
N CYS A 105 5.13 -38.19 -5.84
CA CYS A 105 5.41 -39.50 -5.28
C CYS A 105 6.07 -39.37 -3.89
N SER A 106 5.49 -39.97 -2.87
CA SER A 106 6.16 -40.22 -1.59
C SER A 106 7.03 -41.47 -1.68
N LEU A 107 8.29 -41.36 -1.28
CA LEU A 107 9.17 -42.51 -1.02
C LEU A 107 9.79 -42.38 0.38
N GLU A 108 9.30 -43.18 1.32
CA GLU A 108 10.12 -43.70 2.40
C GLU A 108 10.91 -44.91 1.86
N GLY A 109 12.13 -45.16 2.35
CA GLY A 109 12.81 -46.44 2.11
C GLY A 109 14.30 -46.38 1.75
N ASP A 110 15.12 -46.13 2.77
CA ASP A 110 16.44 -46.72 3.03
C ASP A 110 17.46 -47.08 1.91
N SER A 111 18.68 -46.57 2.16
CA SER A 111 19.96 -47.29 2.11
C SER A 111 20.83 -47.37 0.83
N SER A 112 22.14 -47.37 1.09
CA SER A 112 23.30 -47.75 0.23
C SER A 112 23.93 -46.73 -0.75
N MET A 113 25.04 -46.15 -0.27
CA MET A 113 26.36 -46.03 -0.92
C MET A 113 26.54 -45.55 -2.38
N SER A 114 27.37 -44.51 -2.49
CA SER A 114 28.57 -44.36 -3.37
C SER A 114 28.58 -43.34 -4.53
N SER A 115 29.61 -42.49 -4.49
CA SER A 115 30.39 -41.84 -5.58
C SER A 115 29.70 -41.18 -6.79
N SER A 116 29.92 -39.86 -6.86
CA SER A 116 30.11 -38.93 -8.00
C SER A 116 30.51 -39.49 -9.38
N PRO A 117 30.52 -38.66 -10.46
CA PRO A 117 29.48 -37.72 -10.96
C PRO A 117 29.22 -37.92 -12.48
N CYS A 118 28.17 -37.30 -13.05
CA CYS A 118 27.96 -37.20 -14.51
C CYS A 118 27.42 -35.80 -14.84
N SER A 119 28.06 -34.93 -15.63
CA SER A 119 28.51 -35.00 -17.04
C SER A 119 27.35 -35.04 -18.06
N ALA A 120 27.30 -34.04 -18.94
CA ALA A 120 26.22 -33.83 -19.91
C ALA A 120 26.17 -34.91 -21.01
N PRO A 121 24.98 -35.28 -21.53
CA PRO A 121 24.85 -36.18 -22.67
C PRO A 121 25.00 -35.44 -24.00
N THR A 122 25.86 -35.97 -24.87
CA THR A 122 25.82 -35.74 -26.33
C THR A 122 24.90 -36.79 -27.01
N PRO A 123 24.49 -36.60 -28.29
CA PRO A 123 23.19 -37.09 -28.77
C PRO A 123 23.19 -38.52 -29.33
N MET A 124 21.98 -39.08 -29.47
CA MET A 124 21.66 -40.33 -30.20
C MET A 124 20.56 -40.08 -31.25
N PRO A 125 20.39 -40.96 -32.26
CA PRO A 125 20.16 -40.50 -33.64
C PRO A 125 18.76 -40.92 -34.19
N PRO A 126 18.49 -40.93 -35.51
CA PRO A 126 17.51 -40.02 -36.11
C PRO A 126 16.21 -40.70 -36.56
N GLY A 127 15.05 -40.12 -36.26
CA GLY A 127 13.76 -40.67 -36.71
C GLY A 127 12.49 -40.05 -36.12
N GLY A 128 12.53 -38.79 -35.69
CA GLY A 128 11.37 -38.05 -35.17
C GLY A 128 11.23 -36.69 -35.84
N ASP A 129 9.98 -36.28 -36.07
CA ASP A 129 9.60 -35.06 -36.79
C ASP A 129 9.98 -33.78 -36.00
N PRO A 130 10.57 -32.72 -36.60
CA PRO A 130 11.02 -31.55 -35.84
C PRO A 130 9.90 -30.60 -35.39
N ASP A 131 8.74 -30.62 -36.06
CA ASP A 131 7.80 -29.48 -36.04
C ASP A 131 6.97 -29.35 -34.75
N ASP A 132 6.71 -30.44 -34.01
CA ASP A 132 5.93 -30.41 -32.75
C ASP A 132 6.66 -29.70 -31.59
N ASN A 133 7.99 -29.55 -31.67
CA ASN A 133 8.82 -29.13 -30.55
C ASN A 133 8.92 -27.59 -30.40
N LEU A 134 8.72 -26.83 -31.48
CA LEU A 134 8.84 -25.36 -31.47
C LEU A 134 7.62 -24.67 -30.85
N LEU A 135 6.41 -25.10 -31.20
CA LEU A 135 5.16 -24.57 -30.62
C LEU A 135 5.05 -24.87 -29.12
N HIS A 136 5.44 -26.09 -28.70
CA HIS A 136 5.42 -26.46 -27.28
C HIS A 136 6.45 -25.67 -26.44
N GLN A 137 7.64 -25.36 -26.98
CA GLN A 137 8.63 -24.53 -26.29
C GLN A 137 8.20 -23.05 -26.21
N ALA A 138 7.58 -22.52 -27.27
CA ALA A 138 7.06 -21.14 -27.29
C ALA A 138 5.96 -20.91 -26.24
N PHE A 139 5.08 -21.89 -26.02
CA PHE A 139 4.02 -21.80 -25.00
C PHE A 139 4.55 -21.95 -23.55
N PHE A 140 5.53 -22.82 -23.31
CA PHE A 140 6.02 -23.09 -21.95
C PHE A 140 6.96 -22.02 -21.37
N MET A 141 7.61 -21.19 -22.21
CA MET A 141 8.43 -20.06 -21.73
C MET A 141 7.62 -18.75 -21.56
N GLY A 142 6.28 -18.83 -21.59
CA GLY A 142 5.37 -17.69 -21.49
C GLY A 142 5.26 -17.03 -20.11
N SER A 143 5.84 -17.61 -19.06
CA SER A 143 5.94 -16.98 -17.74
C SER A 143 7.39 -16.93 -17.25
N THR A 144 7.84 -15.73 -16.91
CA THR A 144 9.18 -15.40 -16.35
C THR A 144 10.38 -15.57 -17.30
N THR A 145 10.70 -14.53 -18.09
CA THR A 145 12.07 -13.94 -18.26
C THR A 145 12.10 -12.83 -19.32
N LYS A 146 12.93 -11.80 -19.12
CA LYS A 146 13.30 -10.79 -20.15
C LYS A 146 14.60 -11.23 -20.84
N ASN A 147 14.53 -12.12 -21.84
CA ASN A 147 15.74 -12.63 -22.50
C ASN A 147 15.69 -12.46 -24.03
N ASP A 148 16.78 -11.98 -24.64
CA ASP A 148 16.83 -11.61 -26.07
C ASP A 148 16.79 -12.81 -27.02
N GLU A 149 17.17 -14.00 -26.54
CA GLU A 149 17.01 -15.25 -27.31
C GLU A 149 15.53 -15.52 -27.65
N VAL A 150 14.60 -15.18 -26.76
CA VAL A 150 13.16 -15.32 -27.01
C VAL A 150 12.71 -14.39 -28.14
N ARG A 151 13.19 -13.13 -28.17
CA ARG A 151 12.89 -12.19 -29.27
C ARG A 151 13.33 -12.75 -30.63
N LYS A 152 14.49 -13.41 -30.66
CA LYS A 152 15.03 -14.04 -31.87
C LYS A 152 14.14 -15.19 -32.35
N THR A 153 13.77 -16.12 -31.48
CA THR A 153 12.90 -17.27 -31.84
C THR A 153 11.55 -16.83 -32.42
N TRP A 154 10.94 -15.76 -31.89
CA TRP A 154 9.68 -15.23 -32.43
C TRP A 154 9.85 -14.51 -33.78
N ALA A 155 10.94 -13.75 -33.97
CA ALA A 155 11.25 -13.14 -35.25
C ALA A 155 11.54 -14.19 -36.33
N ASP A 156 12.33 -15.22 -36.01
CA ASP A 156 12.65 -16.34 -36.90
C ASP A 156 11.38 -17.13 -37.27
N SER A 157 10.45 -17.33 -36.33
CA SER A 157 9.14 -17.96 -36.59
C SER A 157 8.28 -17.14 -37.57
N LEU A 158 8.28 -15.81 -37.47
CA LEU A 158 7.56 -14.92 -38.38
C LEU A 158 8.20 -14.84 -39.78
N VAL A 159 9.52 -15.04 -39.86
CA VAL A 159 10.23 -15.16 -41.15
C VAL A 159 9.95 -16.53 -41.79
N TYR A 160 9.93 -17.60 -40.99
CA TYR A 160 9.65 -18.96 -41.46
C TYR A 160 8.21 -19.12 -41.99
N SER A 161 7.22 -18.53 -41.32
CA SER A 161 5.82 -18.56 -41.79
C SER A 161 5.61 -17.78 -43.10
N LYS A 162 6.34 -16.68 -43.29
CA LYS A 162 6.38 -15.94 -44.57
C LYS A 162 7.06 -16.73 -45.70
N GLN A 163 8.01 -17.61 -45.38
CA GLN A 163 8.70 -18.45 -46.37
C GLN A 163 7.95 -19.74 -46.73
N ASN A 164 7.11 -20.26 -45.81
CA ASN A 164 6.39 -21.52 -45.99
C ASN A 164 4.87 -21.38 -45.75
N PRO A 165 4.16 -20.48 -46.46
CA PRO A 165 2.77 -20.12 -46.16
C PRO A 165 1.76 -21.28 -46.32
N SER A 166 2.12 -22.36 -47.03
CA SER A 166 1.28 -23.56 -47.16
C SER A 166 1.13 -24.37 -45.87
N ASN A 167 1.99 -24.14 -44.87
CA ASN A 167 2.06 -24.92 -43.65
C ASN A 167 1.32 -24.26 -42.47
N TRP A 168 0.65 -23.14 -42.71
CA TRP A 168 -0.03 -22.34 -41.69
C TRP A 168 -1.48 -22.10 -42.10
N THR A 169 -2.43 -22.24 -41.17
CA THR A 169 -3.82 -21.88 -41.47
C THR A 169 -4.02 -20.36 -41.30
N ASP A 170 -5.06 -19.82 -41.93
CA ASP A 170 -5.43 -18.40 -41.78
C ASP A 170 -5.65 -18.01 -40.30
N ASN A 171 -6.05 -18.96 -39.46
CA ASN A 171 -6.27 -18.75 -38.04
C ASN A 171 -4.95 -18.67 -37.25
N ASP A 172 -3.96 -19.53 -37.59
CA ASP A 172 -2.63 -19.49 -36.98
C ASP A 172 -1.90 -18.18 -37.32
N LEU A 173 -2.05 -17.71 -38.56
CA LEU A 173 -1.50 -16.43 -39.02
C LEU A 173 -2.19 -15.23 -38.36
N GLN A 174 -3.50 -15.30 -38.07
CA GLN A 174 -4.19 -14.28 -37.28
C GLN A 174 -3.71 -14.24 -35.83
N GLU A 175 -3.58 -15.39 -35.16
CA GLU A 175 -3.11 -15.43 -33.76
C GLU A 175 -1.63 -15.00 -33.63
N LEU A 176 -0.76 -15.41 -34.55
CA LEU A 176 0.61 -14.89 -34.62
C LEU A 176 0.65 -13.37 -34.81
N SER A 177 -0.23 -12.83 -35.67
CA SER A 177 -0.32 -11.38 -35.91
C SER A 177 -0.86 -10.63 -34.68
N ARG A 178 -1.85 -11.19 -33.98
CA ARG A 178 -2.40 -10.64 -32.72
C ARG A 178 -1.33 -10.59 -31.62
N ALA A 179 -0.62 -11.70 -31.41
CA ALA A 179 0.45 -11.79 -30.41
C ALA A 179 1.61 -10.80 -30.71
N PHE A 180 1.96 -10.63 -31.99
CA PHE A 180 3.01 -9.70 -32.40
C PHE A 180 2.60 -8.23 -32.24
N ALA A 181 1.36 -7.87 -32.61
CA ALA A 181 0.82 -6.52 -32.44
C ALA A 181 0.77 -6.11 -30.96
N PHE A 182 0.29 -7.01 -30.08
CA PHE A 182 0.27 -6.79 -28.63
C PHE A 182 1.68 -6.48 -28.09
N ARG A 183 2.68 -7.26 -28.51
CA ARG A 183 4.06 -7.13 -28.00
C ARG A 183 4.83 -5.94 -28.60
N ALA A 184 4.47 -5.48 -29.80
CA ALA A 184 5.00 -4.25 -30.37
C ALA A 184 4.53 -3.01 -29.58
N ILE A 185 3.29 -3.03 -29.08
CA ILE A 185 2.75 -1.99 -28.18
C ILE A 185 3.44 -2.07 -26.82
N ASP A 186 3.56 -3.28 -26.24
CA ASP A 186 4.17 -3.55 -24.92
C ASP A 186 5.69 -3.30 -24.85
N THR A 187 6.36 -2.99 -25.98
CA THR A 187 7.81 -2.70 -26.04
C THR A 187 8.15 -1.32 -26.62
N TYR A 188 7.17 -0.46 -26.85
CA TYR A 188 7.40 0.92 -27.33
C TYR A 188 7.50 1.89 -26.14
N GLU A 189 8.69 2.48 -25.93
CA GLU A 189 8.97 3.37 -24.78
C GLU A 189 8.87 4.89 -25.11
N GLY A 190 8.16 5.25 -26.19
CA GLY A 190 7.93 6.65 -26.59
C GLY A 190 6.48 7.13 -26.36
N PRO A 191 6.23 8.45 -26.26
CA PRO A 191 4.88 8.99 -26.26
C PRO A 191 4.21 8.86 -27.64
N PHE A 192 2.88 8.75 -27.66
CA PHE A 192 2.07 8.88 -28.87
C PHE A 192 1.40 10.26 -28.88
N ASP A 193 1.98 11.21 -29.61
CA ASP A 193 1.51 12.59 -29.64
C ASP A 193 0.34 12.81 -30.64
N SER A 194 -0.01 11.81 -31.46
CA SER A 194 -1.23 11.83 -32.28
C SER A 194 -1.75 10.43 -32.69
N LEU A 195 -3.02 10.34 -33.07
CA LEU A 195 -3.60 9.16 -33.73
C LEU A 195 -2.90 8.86 -35.08
N LEU A 196 -2.32 9.88 -35.72
CA LEU A 196 -1.55 9.72 -36.95
C LEU A 196 -0.25 8.95 -36.69
N ASP A 197 0.43 9.17 -35.56
CA ASP A 197 1.63 8.42 -35.16
C ASP A 197 1.30 6.94 -34.86
N PHE A 198 0.17 6.69 -34.19
CA PHE A 198 -0.33 5.32 -33.97
C PHE A 198 -0.59 4.58 -35.30
N ILE A 199 -1.18 5.26 -36.29
CA ILE A 199 -1.38 4.71 -37.64
C ILE A 199 -0.04 4.56 -38.40
N LEU A 200 0.90 5.49 -38.24
CA LEU A 200 2.21 5.46 -38.89
C LEU A 200 3.15 4.38 -38.34
N VAL A 201 2.97 3.92 -37.09
CA VAL A 201 3.67 2.74 -36.56
C VAL A 201 3.18 1.44 -37.24
N LEU A 202 1.90 1.39 -37.65
CA LEU A 202 1.30 0.22 -38.32
C LEU A 202 1.52 0.23 -39.85
N CYS A 203 1.50 1.42 -40.48
CA CYS A 203 1.59 1.60 -41.94
C CYS A 203 2.74 0.87 -42.68
N PRO A 204 3.99 0.77 -42.16
CA PRO A 204 5.10 0.18 -42.90
C PRO A 204 4.90 -1.29 -43.27
N TYR A 205 4.08 -2.02 -42.51
CA TYR A 205 3.84 -3.45 -42.70
C TYR A 205 2.72 -3.79 -43.70
N PHE A 206 1.89 -2.82 -44.10
CA PHE A 206 0.79 -3.05 -45.06
C PHE A 206 1.11 -2.61 -46.49
N ARG A 207 2.18 -1.83 -46.69
CA ARG A 207 2.69 -1.41 -48.01
C ARG A 207 3.57 -2.48 -48.70
N ASP A 208 3.08 -3.71 -48.79
CA ASP A 208 3.65 -4.72 -49.70
C ASP A 208 2.78 -4.85 -50.96
N PRO A 209 3.31 -4.65 -52.18
CA PRO A 209 2.54 -4.79 -53.43
C PRO A 209 1.86 -6.15 -53.66
N SER A 210 2.26 -7.19 -52.93
CA SER A 210 1.64 -8.53 -52.95
C SER A 210 0.31 -8.63 -52.18
N SER A 211 -0.02 -7.64 -51.34
CA SER A 211 -1.18 -7.66 -50.43
C SER A 211 -2.56 -7.55 -51.11
N LYS A 212 -2.62 -7.28 -52.42
CA LYS A 212 -3.85 -7.01 -53.20
C LYS A 212 -4.93 -8.12 -53.23
N LYS A 213 -4.70 -9.24 -52.55
CA LYS A 213 -5.67 -10.33 -52.35
C LYS A 213 -6.21 -10.43 -50.92
N ASN A 214 -5.75 -9.62 -49.97
CA ASN A 214 -6.25 -9.62 -48.60
C ASN A 214 -7.50 -8.72 -48.48
N PRO A 215 -8.70 -9.26 -48.18
CA PRO A 215 -9.92 -8.47 -48.04
C PRO A 215 -9.83 -7.44 -46.91
N LEU A 216 -9.06 -7.75 -45.85
CA LEU A 216 -8.88 -6.89 -44.68
C LEU A 216 -8.09 -5.62 -45.03
N ALA A 217 -7.05 -5.76 -45.87
CA ALA A 217 -6.23 -4.64 -46.32
C ALA A 217 -7.04 -3.69 -47.22
N ASN A 218 -7.81 -4.25 -48.17
CA ASN A 218 -8.69 -3.45 -49.04
C ASN A 218 -9.81 -2.73 -48.26
N ALA A 219 -10.34 -3.35 -47.20
CA ALA A 219 -11.35 -2.71 -46.33
C ALA A 219 -10.77 -1.56 -45.50
N LEU A 220 -9.57 -1.74 -44.92
CA LEU A 220 -8.88 -0.65 -44.22
C LEU A 220 -8.48 0.49 -45.17
N GLU A 221 -7.95 0.17 -46.36
CA GLU A 221 -7.53 1.19 -47.34
C GLU A 221 -8.74 1.97 -47.88
N HIS A 222 -9.92 1.35 -47.97
CA HIS A 222 -11.19 2.02 -48.30
C HIS A 222 -11.64 2.97 -47.19
N GLU A 223 -11.65 2.56 -45.92
CA GLU A 223 -12.09 3.43 -44.82
C GLU A 223 -11.10 4.54 -44.48
N VAL A 224 -9.79 4.25 -44.49
CA VAL A 224 -8.76 5.29 -44.38
C VAL A 224 -8.82 6.23 -45.59
N GLY A 225 -9.09 5.71 -46.79
CA GLY A 225 -9.34 6.51 -48.00
C GLY A 225 -10.60 7.39 -47.91
N ASN A 226 -11.65 6.92 -47.25
CA ASN A 226 -12.85 7.73 -46.96
C ASN A 226 -12.50 8.86 -45.99
N ILE A 227 -11.78 8.58 -44.91
CA ILE A 227 -11.33 9.60 -43.94
C ILE A 227 -10.46 10.67 -44.62
N PHE A 228 -9.50 10.27 -45.47
CA PHE A 228 -8.63 11.21 -46.19
C PHE A 228 -9.32 11.96 -47.35
N SER A 229 -10.29 11.36 -48.05
CA SER A 229 -11.04 12.06 -49.10
C SER A 229 -12.08 13.03 -48.53
N PHE A 230 -12.66 12.73 -47.37
CA PHE A 230 -13.55 13.66 -46.66
C PHE A 230 -12.82 14.87 -46.09
N THR A 231 -11.60 14.71 -45.55
CA THR A 231 -10.79 15.85 -45.10
C THR A 231 -10.31 16.70 -46.27
N TRP A 232 -9.88 16.11 -47.39
CA TRP A 232 -9.48 16.87 -48.58
C TRP A 232 -10.65 17.67 -49.19
N LYS A 233 -11.86 17.10 -49.23
CA LYS A 233 -13.01 17.78 -49.83
C LYS A 233 -13.48 18.99 -49.01
N ALA A 234 -13.28 18.96 -47.69
CA ALA A 234 -13.63 20.04 -46.78
C ALA A 234 -12.82 21.33 -47.01
N GLU A 235 -11.60 21.24 -47.58
CA GLU A 235 -10.77 22.41 -47.91
C GLU A 235 -11.23 23.15 -49.19
N SER A 236 -12.28 22.69 -49.89
CA SER A 236 -12.60 23.12 -51.25
C SER A 236 -13.96 23.81 -51.48
N GLU A 237 -14.82 23.96 -50.47
CA GLU A 237 -16.15 24.57 -50.62
C GLU A 237 -16.41 25.70 -49.59
N GLU A 238 -16.54 26.94 -50.07
CA GLU A 238 -16.94 28.10 -49.26
C GLU A 238 -18.40 27.98 -48.78
N SER A 239 -18.62 27.71 -47.49
CA SER A 239 -19.92 27.96 -46.85
C SER A 239 -19.81 28.31 -45.36
N VAL A 240 -20.90 28.82 -44.80
CA VAL A 240 -20.90 29.70 -43.63
C VAL A 240 -20.73 28.94 -42.30
N ASN A 241 -19.78 29.42 -41.48
CA ASN A 241 -19.37 28.94 -40.15
C ASN A 241 -18.58 27.61 -40.10
N PRO A 242 -17.23 27.65 -40.27
CA PRO A 242 -16.42 26.47 -40.48
C PRO A 242 -15.93 25.73 -39.22
N GLN A 243 -16.25 26.15 -37.99
CA GLN A 243 -15.70 25.49 -36.78
C GLN A 243 -16.57 24.36 -36.22
N THR A 244 -17.88 24.51 -36.16
CA THR A 244 -18.79 23.48 -35.59
C THR A 244 -18.98 22.30 -36.54
N ALA A 245 -19.34 22.57 -37.80
CA ALA A 245 -19.56 21.52 -38.81
C ALA A 245 -18.33 20.65 -39.12
N HIS A 246 -17.13 21.16 -38.83
CA HIS A 246 -15.85 20.47 -39.01
C HIS A 246 -15.50 19.55 -37.83
N HIS A 247 -16.08 19.82 -36.64
CA HIS A 247 -15.86 19.04 -35.42
C HIS A 247 -16.79 17.81 -35.38
N ASP A 248 -18.10 18.00 -35.57
CA ASP A 248 -19.10 16.92 -35.51
C ASP A 248 -18.81 15.79 -36.50
N ARG A 249 -18.34 16.15 -37.71
CA ARG A 249 -17.99 15.20 -38.78
C ARG A 249 -16.69 14.43 -38.50
N TYR A 250 -15.73 15.05 -37.80
CA TYR A 250 -14.50 14.38 -37.37
C TYR A 250 -14.77 13.37 -36.26
N VAL A 251 -15.60 13.75 -35.27
CA VAL A 251 -16.04 12.87 -34.17
C VAL A 251 -16.81 11.66 -34.71
N ALA A 252 -17.71 11.86 -35.69
CA ALA A 252 -18.41 10.76 -36.35
C ALA A 252 -17.47 9.78 -37.08
N GLY A 253 -16.42 10.28 -37.76
CA GLY A 253 -15.39 9.45 -38.39
C GLY A 253 -14.59 8.62 -37.38
N ALA A 254 -14.16 9.24 -36.29
CA ALA A 254 -13.40 8.57 -35.22
C ALA A 254 -14.23 7.50 -34.50
N LEU A 255 -15.52 7.76 -34.23
CA LEU A 255 -16.44 6.78 -33.64
C LEU A 255 -16.70 5.58 -34.56
N ASN A 256 -16.83 5.79 -35.87
CA ASN A 256 -16.98 4.69 -36.84
C ASN A 256 -15.69 3.84 -36.95
N LEU A 257 -14.51 4.47 -36.90
CA LEU A 257 -13.24 3.75 -36.89
C LEU A 257 -13.04 2.94 -35.60
N ALA A 258 -13.36 3.52 -34.43
CA ALA A 258 -13.35 2.81 -33.15
C ALA A 258 -14.33 1.63 -33.15
N LYS A 259 -15.53 1.83 -33.73
CA LYS A 259 -16.53 0.79 -33.90
C LYS A 259 -15.97 -0.40 -34.70
N PHE A 260 -15.48 -0.12 -35.90
CA PHE A 260 -14.87 -1.11 -36.80
C PHE A 260 -13.68 -1.85 -36.18
N MET A 261 -12.82 -1.15 -35.42
CA MET A 261 -11.71 -1.75 -34.68
C MET A 261 -12.19 -2.71 -33.57
N GLY A 262 -13.29 -2.37 -32.88
CA GLY A 262 -13.91 -3.28 -31.90
C GLY A 262 -14.49 -4.53 -32.53
N ASP A 263 -15.15 -4.40 -33.67
CA ASP A 263 -15.77 -5.52 -34.40
C ASP A 263 -14.70 -6.48 -34.98
N LEU A 264 -13.49 -6.00 -35.31
CA LEU A 264 -12.36 -6.83 -35.78
C LEU A 264 -11.53 -7.48 -34.67
N PHE A 265 -11.28 -6.76 -33.57
CA PHE A 265 -10.24 -7.12 -32.58
C PHE A 265 -10.77 -7.29 -31.14
N GLY A 266 -12.07 -7.06 -30.89
CA GLY A 266 -12.71 -7.23 -29.59
C GLY A 266 -12.70 -5.97 -28.70
N LEU A 267 -13.53 -6.00 -27.65
CA LEU A 267 -13.86 -4.82 -26.82
C LEU A 267 -12.68 -4.07 -26.19
N GLY A 268 -11.54 -4.74 -25.95
CA GLY A 268 -10.39 -4.11 -25.26
C GLY A 268 -9.83 -2.89 -26.01
N LEU A 269 -9.78 -2.94 -27.35
CA LEU A 269 -9.27 -1.83 -28.18
C LEU A 269 -10.27 -0.67 -28.30
N HIS A 270 -11.56 -0.93 -28.07
CA HIS A 270 -12.61 0.10 -28.08
C HIS A 270 -12.40 1.12 -26.94
N ILE A 271 -12.04 0.60 -25.76
CA ILE A 271 -11.94 1.39 -24.53
C ILE A 271 -10.76 2.36 -24.60
N GLU A 272 -9.61 1.94 -25.13
CA GLU A 272 -8.43 2.81 -25.20
C GLU A 272 -8.57 3.88 -26.30
N ALA A 273 -9.19 3.56 -27.44
CA ALA A 273 -9.53 4.55 -28.45
C ALA A 273 -10.50 5.64 -27.91
N LEU A 274 -11.51 5.24 -27.13
CA LEU A 274 -12.45 6.17 -26.50
C LEU A 274 -11.80 7.01 -25.39
N ARG A 275 -10.86 6.44 -24.61
CA ARG A 275 -10.07 7.18 -23.62
C ARG A 275 -9.29 8.35 -24.23
N HIS A 276 -8.61 8.12 -25.36
CA HIS A 276 -7.86 9.17 -26.04
C HIS A 276 -8.75 10.30 -26.58
N LEU A 277 -9.98 9.99 -27.00
CA LEU A 277 -10.96 10.97 -27.48
C LEU A 277 -11.39 11.94 -26.36
N VAL A 278 -11.65 11.42 -25.15
CA VAL A 278 -12.08 12.21 -23.98
C VAL A 278 -10.98 13.15 -23.46
N ILE A 279 -9.70 12.80 -23.65
CA ILE A 279 -8.56 13.60 -23.17
C ILE A 279 -8.36 14.89 -23.99
N HIS A 280 -8.81 14.94 -25.25
CA HIS A 280 -8.56 16.06 -26.17
C HIS A 280 -9.70 17.08 -26.29
N ALA A 281 -10.91 16.76 -25.80
CA ALA A 281 -12.04 17.71 -25.77
C ALA A 281 -12.03 18.52 -24.46
N GLY A 282 -11.48 19.74 -24.50
CA GLY A 282 -11.39 20.63 -23.34
C GLY A 282 -12.73 21.21 -22.85
N PRO A 283 -12.78 21.84 -21.66
CA PRO A 283 -14.03 22.07 -20.93
C PRO A 283 -14.97 23.19 -21.44
N SER A 284 -14.70 23.83 -22.57
CA SER A 284 -15.35 25.09 -22.98
C SER A 284 -16.50 24.93 -23.99
N LEU A 285 -17.24 23.82 -23.94
CA LEU A 285 -18.21 23.43 -24.99
C LEU A 285 -19.59 22.99 -24.45
N TRP A 286 -19.93 23.31 -23.21
CA TRP A 286 -21.22 22.97 -22.60
C TRP A 286 -21.98 24.26 -22.25
N ASP A 287 -22.78 24.73 -23.19
CA ASP A 287 -23.82 25.75 -23.01
C ASP A 287 -25.14 25.19 -23.58
N ASP A 288 -26.27 25.56 -22.97
CA ASP A 288 -27.55 24.90 -23.18
C ASP A 288 -28.20 25.25 -24.53
N SER A 289 -28.51 24.25 -25.38
CA SER A 289 -29.82 24.07 -26.05
C SER A 289 -29.85 22.98 -27.14
N ASP A 290 -31.04 22.39 -27.35
CA ASP A 290 -31.51 21.68 -28.55
C ASP A 290 -30.71 20.48 -29.11
N TRP A 291 -30.91 19.29 -28.49
CA TRP A 291 -30.81 18.01 -29.21
C TRP A 291 -31.94 17.03 -28.87
N SER A 292 -32.95 16.95 -29.75
CA SER A 292 -33.97 15.90 -29.73
C SER A 292 -33.53 14.69 -30.58
N GLY A 293 -33.18 13.57 -29.94
CA GLY A 293 -32.60 12.41 -30.66
C GLY A 293 -32.59 11.11 -29.86
N SER A 294 -33.75 10.67 -29.37
CA SER A 294 -33.89 9.42 -28.61
C SER A 294 -33.87 8.18 -29.51
N GLU A 295 -32.80 7.36 -29.45
CA GLU A 295 -32.89 5.87 -29.49
C GLU A 295 -31.56 5.10 -29.30
N ILE A 296 -30.40 5.75 -29.17
CA ILE A 296 -29.09 5.06 -28.96
C ILE A 296 -28.59 5.13 -27.49
N TYR A 297 -29.32 5.81 -26.61
CA TYR A 297 -28.84 6.17 -25.26
C TYR A 297 -28.94 5.09 -24.16
N MET A 298 -29.56 3.93 -24.41
CA MET A 298 -29.89 2.95 -23.35
C MET A 298 -28.98 1.71 -23.24
N THR A 299 -27.89 1.63 -24.01
CA THR A 299 -26.92 0.51 -23.92
C THR A 299 -25.55 0.93 -23.36
N ALA A 300 -25.27 2.24 -23.26
CA ALA A 300 -24.01 2.75 -22.73
C ALA A 300 -24.01 3.00 -21.20
N ILE A 301 -25.19 3.09 -20.57
CA ILE A 301 -25.32 3.56 -19.18
C ILE A 301 -25.11 2.43 -18.15
N THR A 302 -25.33 1.16 -18.49
CA THR A 302 -25.27 0.02 -17.55
C THR A 302 -23.90 -0.63 -17.35
N GLN A 303 -22.82 -0.11 -17.96
CA GLN A 303 -21.44 -0.55 -17.68
C GLN A 303 -20.49 0.59 -17.25
N ILE A 304 -21.00 1.80 -17.02
CA ILE A 304 -20.20 2.97 -16.60
C ILE A 304 -20.75 3.55 -15.27
N VAL A 305 -21.04 2.66 -14.31
CA VAL A 305 -21.37 3.02 -12.92
C VAL A 305 -20.46 2.23 -11.97
N PRO A 306 -19.14 2.49 -12.03
CA PRO A 306 -18.49 2.98 -10.81
C PRO A 306 -17.51 4.15 -11.02
N SER A 307 -17.35 4.68 -12.24
CA SER A 307 -16.37 5.73 -12.56
C SER A 307 -16.90 7.17 -12.53
N ALA A 308 -18.22 7.37 -12.39
CA ALA A 308 -18.88 8.69 -12.40
C ALA A 308 -18.70 9.52 -11.10
N LEU A 309 -17.84 9.10 -10.16
CA LEU A 309 -17.43 9.90 -9.00
C LEU A 309 -16.09 10.65 -9.21
N ASN A 310 -15.56 10.68 -10.44
CA ASN A 310 -14.22 11.22 -10.72
C ASN A 310 -14.16 12.25 -11.86
N SER A 311 -15.25 13.00 -12.08
CA SER A 311 -15.27 14.20 -12.94
C SER A 311 -15.40 15.47 -12.10
N ARG A 312 -14.72 16.56 -12.51
CA ARG A 312 -14.56 17.85 -11.80
C ARG A 312 -15.85 18.69 -11.57
N SER A 313 -17.03 18.09 -11.57
CA SER A 313 -18.33 18.77 -11.38
C SER A 313 -18.93 18.64 -9.97
N LEU A 314 -18.11 18.27 -8.98
CA LEU A 314 -18.49 18.28 -7.55
C LEU A 314 -18.06 19.58 -6.82
N TYR A 315 -17.65 20.61 -7.57
CA TYR A 315 -17.19 21.89 -7.03
C TYR A 315 -18.31 22.90 -6.71
N ASP A 316 -19.54 22.72 -7.22
CA ASP A 316 -20.65 23.67 -7.06
C ASP A 316 -21.97 23.04 -6.56
N PHE A 317 -21.92 21.91 -5.85
CA PHE A 317 -23.11 21.33 -5.22
C PHE A 317 -23.49 22.08 -3.94
N LEU A 318 -24.09 23.27 -4.09
CA LEU A 318 -24.77 23.99 -3.02
C LEU A 318 -26.09 23.26 -2.68
N PRO A 319 -26.28 22.72 -1.47
CA PRO A 319 -27.58 22.18 -1.08
C PRO A 319 -28.62 23.30 -1.01
N GLU A 320 -29.83 23.06 -1.53
CA GLU A 320 -30.93 24.02 -1.43
C GLU A 320 -31.28 24.31 0.04
N ARG A 321 -31.62 25.57 0.33
CA ARG A 321 -31.70 26.10 1.71
C ARG A 321 -32.94 25.60 2.48
N GLY A 322 -32.77 24.50 3.20
CA GLY A 322 -33.67 24.08 4.29
C GLY A 322 -33.18 24.53 5.68
N GLY A 323 -33.34 25.80 6.05
CA GLY A 323 -33.16 26.25 7.45
C GLY A 323 -32.33 27.52 7.67
N SER A 324 -32.75 28.34 8.63
CA SER A 324 -32.19 29.67 8.91
C SER A 324 -30.96 29.64 9.83
N GLY A 325 -29.81 29.18 9.32
CA GLY A 325 -28.49 29.31 9.96
C GLY A 325 -27.47 29.84 8.96
N GLN A 326 -27.02 31.09 9.11
CA GLN A 326 -26.18 31.74 8.10
C GLN A 326 -24.70 31.33 8.20
N GLY A 327 -24.29 30.41 7.33
CA GLY A 327 -22.91 30.20 6.91
C GLY A 327 -22.90 29.68 5.47
N THR A 328 -21.93 30.08 4.65
CA THR A 328 -21.71 29.42 3.36
C THR A 328 -21.21 27.98 3.63
N PRO A 329 -21.79 26.94 3.02
CA PRO A 329 -21.25 25.58 3.12
C PRO A 329 -19.78 25.58 2.70
N LYS A 330 -18.92 24.98 3.52
CA LYS A 330 -17.49 24.82 3.21
C LYS A 330 -17.27 23.62 2.31
N SER A 331 -16.19 23.61 1.54
CA SER A 331 -15.80 22.40 0.81
C SER A 331 -15.39 21.27 1.77
N ILE A 332 -15.52 20.02 1.33
CA ILE A 332 -15.02 18.84 2.07
C ILE A 332 -13.54 19.04 2.44
N SER A 333 -12.75 19.60 1.51
CA SER A 333 -11.32 19.86 1.70
C SER A 333 -11.03 20.90 2.81
N GLU A 334 -11.81 21.98 2.91
CA GLU A 334 -11.67 22.96 3.99
C GLU A 334 -12.04 22.38 5.36
N GLU A 335 -13.08 21.54 5.42
CA GLU A 335 -13.51 20.90 6.65
C GLU A 335 -12.56 19.77 7.08
N ALA A 336 -11.97 19.06 6.11
CA ALA A 336 -10.97 18.02 6.33
C ALA A 336 -9.72 18.54 7.05
N VAL A 337 -9.27 19.78 6.77
CA VAL A 337 -8.05 20.36 7.35
C VAL A 337 -8.31 21.34 8.51
N ALA A 338 -9.57 21.46 8.94
CA ALA A 338 -9.95 22.21 10.14
C ALA A 338 -9.38 21.55 11.41
N ALA A 339 -9.37 22.28 12.54
CA ALA A 339 -8.94 21.73 13.83
C ALA A 339 -9.76 20.47 14.18
N ILE A 340 -9.10 19.39 14.63
CA ILE A 340 -9.69 18.04 14.68
C ILE A 340 -10.99 17.98 15.49
N GLU A 341 -11.11 18.71 16.61
CA GLU A 341 -12.31 18.76 17.45
C GLU A 341 -13.46 19.62 16.86
N SER A 342 -13.17 20.45 15.85
CA SER A 342 -14.16 21.31 15.19
C SER A 342 -14.84 20.68 13.97
N ARG A 343 -14.39 19.48 13.56
CA ARG A 343 -14.91 18.79 12.38
C ARG A 343 -16.26 18.17 12.68
N ALA A 344 -17.31 18.68 12.06
CA ALA A 344 -18.62 18.03 12.07
C ALA A 344 -18.63 16.90 11.03
N GLU A 345 -18.76 15.65 11.49
CA GLU A 345 -18.79 14.45 10.63
C GLU A 345 -20.09 13.62 10.78
N ALA A 346 -21.05 14.13 11.57
CA ALA A 346 -22.32 13.47 11.84
C ALA A 346 -23.33 13.65 10.69
N TYR A 347 -24.17 12.64 10.46
CA TYR A 347 -25.21 12.65 9.43
C TYR A 347 -26.41 11.77 9.79
N THR A 348 -27.55 12.03 9.14
CA THR A 348 -28.73 11.17 9.15
C THR A 348 -29.09 10.76 7.73
N LEU A 349 -29.32 9.47 7.50
CA LEU A 349 -29.68 8.90 6.19
C LEU A 349 -30.97 8.07 6.32
N THR A 350 -31.95 8.36 5.47
CA THR A 350 -33.22 7.62 5.38
C THR A 350 -33.39 7.08 3.96
N VAL A 351 -33.68 5.79 3.83
CA VAL A 351 -34.02 5.11 2.56
C VAL A 351 -35.43 4.53 2.70
N PRO A 352 -36.46 5.13 2.06
CA PRO A 352 -37.84 4.65 2.11
C PRO A 352 -38.03 3.26 1.48
N ALA A 353 -39.13 2.58 1.84
CA ALA A 353 -39.51 1.27 1.28
C ALA A 353 -40.45 1.35 0.08
N ASP A 354 -41.02 2.53 -0.19
CA ASP A 354 -42.01 2.78 -1.25
C ASP A 354 -41.37 3.28 -2.56
N GLY A 355 -40.04 3.40 -2.61
CA GLY A 355 -39.30 3.94 -3.74
C GLY A 355 -39.28 5.46 -3.82
N SER A 356 -39.76 6.18 -2.80
CA SER A 356 -39.56 7.62 -2.68
C SER A 356 -38.09 7.98 -2.37
N GLU A 357 -37.75 9.26 -2.52
CA GLU A 357 -36.38 9.76 -2.46
C GLU A 357 -35.66 9.40 -1.15
N ALA A 358 -34.43 8.88 -1.27
CA ALA A 358 -33.55 8.72 -0.11
C ALA A 358 -33.00 10.08 0.33
N VAL A 359 -33.11 10.39 1.61
CA VAL A 359 -32.74 11.70 2.17
C VAL A 359 -31.51 11.57 3.04
N LEU A 360 -30.48 12.37 2.74
CA LEU A 360 -29.26 12.49 3.53
C LEU A 360 -29.11 13.94 4.03
N THR A 361 -28.97 14.10 5.35
CA THR A 361 -28.85 15.40 6.01
C THR A 361 -27.63 15.41 6.92
N ALA A 362 -26.85 16.50 6.90
CA ALA A 362 -25.77 16.77 7.83
C ALA A 362 -25.61 18.29 8.03
N SER A 363 -24.84 18.71 9.04
CA SER A 363 -24.53 20.11 9.30
C SER A 363 -23.29 20.62 8.54
N SER A 364 -22.67 19.78 7.73
CA SER A 364 -21.38 19.99 7.06
C SER A 364 -21.27 19.16 5.78
N SER A 365 -20.44 19.61 4.84
CA SER A 365 -20.15 18.87 3.60
C SER A 365 -19.39 17.58 3.88
N LEU A 366 -18.53 17.59 4.90
CA LEU A 366 -17.82 16.41 5.40
C LEU A 366 -18.78 15.38 6.00
N GLY A 367 -19.81 15.80 6.74
CA GLY A 367 -20.87 14.92 7.24
C GLY A 367 -21.70 14.31 6.10
N LEU A 368 -22.09 15.12 5.10
CA LEU A 368 -22.71 14.61 3.88
C LEU A 368 -21.80 13.57 3.18
N PHE A 369 -20.50 13.85 3.07
CA PHE A 369 -19.54 12.91 2.48
C PHE A 369 -19.48 11.59 3.26
N ARG A 370 -19.44 11.62 4.61
CA ARG A 370 -19.52 10.38 5.42
C ARG A 370 -20.82 9.62 5.16
N GLY A 371 -21.95 10.32 5.06
CA GLY A 371 -23.23 9.71 4.72
C GLY A 371 -23.26 9.08 3.32
N LEU A 372 -22.66 9.71 2.32
CA LEU A 372 -22.52 9.15 0.97
C LEU A 372 -21.64 7.89 0.96
N THR A 373 -20.56 7.85 1.75
CA THR A 373 -19.75 6.61 1.88
C THR A 373 -20.54 5.45 2.48
N THR A 374 -21.49 5.71 3.39
CA THR A 374 -22.41 4.70 3.92
C THR A 374 -23.48 4.32 2.90
N PHE A 375 -24.12 5.30 2.25
CA PHE A 375 -25.14 5.05 1.23
C PHE A 375 -24.62 4.15 0.11
N GLY A 376 -23.40 4.37 -0.37
CA GLY A 376 -22.74 3.53 -1.37
C GLY A 376 -22.40 2.09 -0.93
N GLN A 377 -22.55 1.75 0.36
CA GLN A 377 -22.41 0.39 0.89
C GLN A 377 -23.76 -0.34 1.03
N LEU A 378 -24.89 0.37 0.92
CA LEU A 378 -26.23 -0.21 1.05
C LEU A 378 -26.70 -0.96 -0.21
N TRP A 379 -25.97 -0.84 -1.31
CA TRP A 379 -26.32 -1.36 -2.63
C TRP A 379 -25.46 -2.58 -3.02
N TYR A 380 -26.11 -3.51 -3.73
CA TYR A 380 -25.59 -4.77 -4.24
C TYR A 380 -26.16 -5.00 -5.64
N ASP A 381 -25.36 -5.62 -6.52
CA ASP A 381 -25.79 -6.02 -7.86
C ASP A 381 -25.86 -7.55 -7.96
N LEU A 382 -26.99 -8.07 -8.45
CA LEU A 382 -27.19 -9.50 -8.72
C LEU A 382 -28.01 -9.67 -9.99
N ASP A 383 -27.54 -10.51 -10.92
CA ASP A 383 -28.22 -10.85 -12.19
C ASP A 383 -28.70 -9.63 -13.00
N GLY A 384 -27.97 -8.51 -12.93
CA GLY A 384 -28.29 -7.26 -13.63
C GLY A 384 -29.30 -6.35 -12.91
N ALA A 385 -29.69 -6.69 -11.68
CA ALA A 385 -30.53 -5.86 -10.82
C ALA A 385 -29.73 -5.30 -9.63
N THR A 386 -29.76 -3.97 -9.47
CA THR A 386 -29.26 -3.29 -8.27
C THR A 386 -30.34 -3.30 -7.18
N TYR A 387 -30.00 -3.71 -5.97
CA TYR A 387 -30.91 -3.79 -4.84
C TYR A 387 -30.24 -3.40 -3.53
N SER A 388 -31.06 -3.08 -2.53
CA SER A 388 -30.61 -2.82 -1.16
C SER A 388 -31.15 -3.89 -0.21
N LEU A 389 -30.34 -4.27 0.79
CA LEU A 389 -30.77 -5.17 1.85
C LEU A 389 -31.47 -4.37 2.95
N GLN A 390 -32.60 -4.87 3.46
CA GLN A 390 -33.27 -4.36 4.67
C GLN A 390 -33.89 -2.95 4.57
N ALA A 391 -34.35 -2.53 3.39
CA ALA A 391 -35.24 -1.35 3.28
C ALA A 391 -36.58 -1.58 4.04
N PRO A 392 -37.14 -0.57 4.73
CA PRO A 392 -36.65 0.81 4.85
C PRO A 392 -35.50 0.94 5.84
N ILE A 393 -34.54 1.82 5.53
CA ILE A 393 -33.35 2.07 6.36
C ILE A 393 -33.45 3.46 6.99
N SER A 394 -33.11 3.56 8.27
CA SER A 394 -32.93 4.84 8.97
C SER A 394 -31.64 4.78 9.79
N ILE A 395 -30.72 5.68 9.50
CA ILE A 395 -29.39 5.76 10.11
C ILE A 395 -29.22 7.17 10.71
N ASN A 396 -28.72 7.22 11.94
CA ASN A 396 -28.21 8.43 12.59
C ASN A 396 -26.82 8.07 13.13
N ASP A 397 -25.79 8.73 12.61
CA ASP A 397 -24.42 8.22 12.72
C ASP A 397 -23.40 9.35 12.85
N SER A 398 -22.36 9.11 13.66
CA SER A 398 -21.34 10.10 14.02
C SER A 398 -20.14 9.40 14.66
N PRO A 399 -18.89 9.88 14.44
CA PRO A 399 -17.72 9.25 15.05
C PRO A 399 -17.67 9.49 16.56
N ALA A 400 -17.37 8.43 17.31
CA ALA A 400 -17.10 8.47 18.74
C ALA A 400 -15.79 9.21 19.07
N TYR A 401 -14.82 9.19 18.14
CA TYR A 401 -13.53 9.86 18.27
C TYR A 401 -13.21 10.75 17.06
N PRO A 402 -12.80 12.01 17.26
CA PRO A 402 -12.53 12.95 16.17
C PRO A 402 -11.26 12.59 15.37
N TYR A 403 -10.30 11.88 15.96
CA TYR A 403 -9.09 11.41 15.26
C TYR A 403 -9.19 9.92 14.93
N ARG A 404 -9.11 9.58 13.65
CA ARG A 404 -9.10 8.20 13.15
C ARG A 404 -8.01 8.10 12.10
N GLY A 405 -6.84 7.59 12.50
CA GLY A 405 -5.63 7.67 11.68
C GLY A 405 -5.20 6.36 11.04
N PHE A 406 -4.35 6.49 10.03
CA PHE A 406 -3.45 5.45 9.56
C PHE A 406 -2.08 6.08 9.32
N MET A 407 -1.01 5.47 9.84
CA MET A 407 0.36 5.91 9.59
C MET A 407 1.03 5.08 8.49
N LEU A 408 1.67 5.77 7.55
CA LEU A 408 2.53 5.18 6.54
C LEU A 408 3.95 5.74 6.66
N ASP A 409 4.90 4.88 7.00
CA ASP A 409 6.33 5.08 6.77
C ASP A 409 6.62 5.00 5.27
N THR A 410 7.29 6.01 4.74
CA THR A 410 7.76 6.07 3.36
C THR A 410 9.26 6.36 3.23
N ALA A 411 9.97 6.25 4.34
CA ALA A 411 11.39 6.54 4.47
C ALA A 411 12.23 5.27 4.52
N ARG A 412 11.78 4.22 5.23
CA ARG A 412 12.42 2.90 5.22
C ARG A 412 12.31 2.21 3.85
N ASN A 413 11.22 2.46 3.14
CA ASN A 413 11.02 2.10 1.74
C ASN A 413 10.13 3.13 1.04
N TYR A 414 10.39 3.41 -0.23
CA TYR A 414 9.63 4.40 -1.02
C TYR A 414 8.31 3.84 -1.55
N PHE A 415 7.26 4.68 -1.60
CA PHE A 415 5.95 4.35 -2.14
C PHE A 415 5.53 5.34 -3.24
N PRO A 416 5.25 4.88 -4.47
CA PRO A 416 4.70 5.73 -5.52
C PRO A 416 3.42 6.46 -5.09
N ILE A 417 3.23 7.69 -5.60
CA ILE A 417 2.05 8.53 -5.33
C ILE A 417 0.73 7.78 -5.59
N ALA A 418 0.71 6.88 -6.60
CA ALA A 418 -0.45 6.04 -6.91
C ALA A 418 -0.82 5.05 -5.78
N ASP A 419 0.16 4.55 -5.03
CA ASP A 419 -0.06 3.66 -3.89
C ASP A 419 -0.58 4.44 -2.67
N ILE A 420 -0.04 5.64 -2.43
CA ILE A 420 -0.52 6.56 -1.40
C ILE A 420 -1.98 6.96 -1.70
N LYS A 421 -2.29 7.33 -2.94
CA LYS A 421 -3.67 7.64 -3.38
C LYS A 421 -4.63 6.47 -3.23
N ARG A 422 -4.24 5.25 -3.65
CA ARG A 422 -5.06 4.05 -3.45
C ARG A 422 -5.32 3.78 -1.96
N THR A 423 -4.35 4.08 -1.11
CA THR A 423 -4.51 3.98 0.35
C THR A 423 -5.48 5.04 0.90
N LEU A 424 -5.41 6.28 0.40
CA LEU A 424 -6.36 7.35 0.73
C LEU A 424 -7.80 7.03 0.28
N ASP A 425 -7.97 6.42 -0.90
CA ASP A 425 -9.26 5.90 -1.36
C ASP A 425 -9.82 4.85 -0.39
N ALA A 426 -9.00 3.86 -0.01
CA ALA A 426 -9.38 2.82 0.94
C ALA A 426 -9.74 3.38 2.34
N MET A 427 -8.91 4.28 2.89
CA MET A 427 -9.15 5.02 4.13
C MET A 427 -10.50 5.75 4.09
N SER A 428 -10.82 6.41 2.97
CA SER A 428 -12.05 7.16 2.79
C SER A 428 -13.28 6.26 2.86
N TRP A 429 -13.25 5.07 2.26
CA TRP A 429 -14.40 4.14 2.25
C TRP A 429 -14.75 3.60 3.64
N VAL A 430 -13.77 3.58 4.56
CA VAL A 430 -13.97 3.19 5.97
C VAL A 430 -13.94 4.37 6.95
N LYS A 431 -14.00 5.62 6.45
CA LYS A 431 -14.11 6.86 7.24
C LYS A 431 -12.91 7.17 8.16
N ILE A 432 -11.72 6.63 7.88
CA ILE A 432 -10.45 7.13 8.44
C ILE A 432 -10.26 8.57 7.92
N ASN A 433 -9.79 9.48 8.77
CA ASN A 433 -9.78 10.93 8.50
C ASN A 433 -8.41 11.61 8.68
N THR A 434 -7.36 10.87 9.04
CA THR A 434 -5.98 11.38 9.07
C THR A 434 -5.03 10.37 8.44
N LEU A 435 -4.25 10.80 7.45
CA LEU A 435 -2.99 10.15 7.08
C LEU A 435 -1.90 10.74 7.97
N HIS A 436 -1.29 9.91 8.81
CA HIS A 436 -0.03 10.24 9.46
C HIS A 436 1.10 9.81 8.50
N TRP A 437 1.73 10.77 7.83
CA TRP A 437 2.77 10.50 6.85
C TRP A 437 4.15 10.65 7.50
N HIS A 438 4.73 9.51 7.90
CA HIS A 438 6.11 9.41 8.34
C HIS A 438 6.99 9.39 7.08
N VAL A 439 7.56 10.55 6.74
CA VAL A 439 8.08 10.81 5.39
C VAL A 439 9.60 10.84 5.31
N VAL A 440 10.32 10.87 6.43
CA VAL A 440 11.80 10.84 6.48
C VAL A 440 12.29 10.10 7.72
N ASP A 441 13.40 9.37 7.60
CA ASP A 441 14.06 8.62 8.69
C ASP A 441 15.58 8.55 8.43
N SER A 442 16.30 7.83 9.29
CA SER A 442 17.71 7.47 9.20
C SER A 442 18.11 6.80 7.89
N GLN A 443 17.23 6.01 7.25
CA GLN A 443 17.53 5.31 6.00
C GLN A 443 17.32 6.17 4.74
N SER A 444 16.34 7.09 4.71
CA SER A 444 16.15 8.00 3.57
C SER A 444 15.35 9.28 3.87
N PHE A 445 15.58 10.31 3.06
CA PHE A 445 14.89 11.60 3.11
C PHE A 445 14.28 11.93 1.73
N PRO A 446 13.14 11.33 1.35
CA PRO A 446 12.53 11.53 0.02
C PRO A 446 11.81 12.88 -0.14
N LEU A 447 11.50 13.61 0.93
CA LEU A 447 10.77 14.88 0.87
C LEU A 447 11.62 16.06 0.38
N VAL A 448 11.22 16.73 -0.70
CA VAL A 448 11.83 18.02 -1.10
C VAL A 448 11.29 19.15 -0.23
N VAL A 449 12.08 19.60 0.74
CA VAL A 449 11.74 20.76 1.57
C VAL A 449 12.33 22.04 0.96
N PRO A 450 11.53 23.08 0.64
CA PRO A 450 12.03 24.33 0.07
C PRO A 450 13.15 24.98 0.91
N GLY A 451 14.26 25.31 0.26
CA GLY A 451 15.46 25.85 0.93
C GLY A 451 16.40 24.77 1.49
N PHE A 452 15.97 23.52 1.52
CA PHE A 452 16.72 22.35 1.99
C PHE A 452 16.77 21.21 0.94
N ASN A 453 16.50 21.52 -0.33
CA ASN A 453 16.40 20.56 -1.44
C ASN A 453 17.54 19.52 -1.46
N VAL A 454 18.78 19.96 -1.17
CA VAL A 454 19.97 19.11 -1.13
C VAL A 454 19.83 17.89 -0.22
N ILE A 455 19.05 17.97 0.87
CA ILE A 455 18.79 16.82 1.76
C ILE A 455 18.12 15.70 0.95
N SER A 456 17.10 16.00 0.15
CA SER A 456 16.45 15.01 -0.71
C SER A 456 17.29 14.58 -1.91
N GLU A 457 18.05 15.49 -2.51
CA GLU A 457 18.95 15.19 -3.64
C GLU A 457 20.02 14.14 -3.29
N LYS A 458 20.42 14.08 -2.02
CA LYS A 458 21.44 13.13 -1.51
C LYS A 458 20.88 12.05 -0.59
N GLY A 459 19.69 12.23 -0.05
CA GLY A 459 19.09 11.34 0.95
C GLY A 459 17.96 10.46 0.44
N ALA A 460 17.45 10.68 -0.77
CA ALA A 460 16.52 9.76 -1.41
C ALA A 460 17.26 8.54 -2.00
N TYR A 461 16.62 7.36 -2.00
CA TYR A 461 17.20 6.13 -2.57
C TYR A 461 17.61 6.26 -4.04
N HIS A 462 16.88 7.06 -4.82
CA HIS A 462 17.22 7.45 -6.18
C HIS A 462 16.39 8.66 -6.60
N SER A 463 16.75 9.35 -7.69
CA SER A 463 16.08 10.58 -8.16
C SER A 463 14.58 10.45 -8.46
N LYS A 464 14.07 9.23 -8.68
CA LYS A 464 12.62 8.94 -8.85
C LYS A 464 11.89 8.53 -7.55
N ALA A 465 12.59 8.48 -6.41
CA ALA A 465 12.06 8.11 -5.09
C ALA A 465 11.98 9.37 -4.22
N ILE A 466 11.39 10.42 -4.78
CA ILE A 466 11.35 11.76 -4.23
C ILE A 466 9.89 12.23 -4.25
N TYR A 467 9.49 12.98 -3.23
CA TYR A 467 8.22 13.71 -3.18
C TYR A 467 8.51 15.20 -3.30
N THR A 468 8.27 15.77 -4.49
CA THR A 468 8.40 17.20 -4.75
C THR A 468 7.27 17.99 -4.07
N PRO A 469 7.36 19.33 -3.95
CA PRO A 469 6.27 20.13 -3.41
C PRO A 469 4.97 20.01 -4.23
N ALA A 470 5.06 19.69 -5.52
CA ALA A 470 3.90 19.42 -6.37
C ALA A 470 3.25 18.08 -6.01
N ASP A 471 4.04 17.02 -5.80
CA ASP A 471 3.54 15.69 -5.39
C ASP A 471 2.90 15.74 -4.00
N VAL A 472 3.52 16.47 -3.06
CA VAL A 472 2.96 16.71 -1.72
C VAL A 472 1.63 17.46 -1.82
N LYS A 473 1.55 18.52 -2.63
CA LYS A 473 0.30 19.24 -2.87
C LYS A 473 -0.76 18.32 -3.49
N GLU A 474 -0.39 17.48 -4.44
CA GLU A 474 -1.31 16.54 -5.08
C GLU A 474 -1.86 15.51 -4.08
N ILE A 475 -1.01 14.95 -3.21
CA ILE A 475 -1.43 14.02 -2.14
C ILE A 475 -2.36 14.72 -1.14
N VAL A 476 -2.00 15.94 -0.69
CA VAL A 476 -2.79 16.77 0.22
C VAL A 476 -4.16 17.10 -0.36
N ASP A 477 -4.22 17.60 -1.60
CA ASP A 477 -5.49 17.94 -2.25
C ASP A 477 -6.38 16.69 -2.43
N TYR A 478 -5.78 15.55 -2.81
CA TYR A 478 -6.48 14.28 -3.03
C TYR A 478 -7.05 13.69 -1.74
N ALA A 479 -6.30 13.80 -0.64
CA ALA A 479 -6.72 13.43 0.71
C ALA A 479 -7.84 14.34 1.21
N ALA A 480 -7.67 15.66 1.10
CA ALA A 480 -8.63 16.64 1.60
C ALA A 480 -10.00 16.49 0.90
N ALA A 481 -10.01 16.24 -0.42
CA ALA A 481 -11.23 15.95 -1.19
C ALA A 481 -11.98 14.67 -0.72
N ARG A 482 -11.33 13.80 0.07
CA ARG A 482 -11.87 12.57 0.67
C ARG A 482 -12.14 12.70 2.17
N GLY A 483 -12.10 13.92 2.71
CA GLY A 483 -12.26 14.14 4.14
C GLY A 483 -11.08 13.61 4.96
N ILE A 484 -9.88 13.57 4.39
CA ILE A 484 -8.65 13.09 5.04
C ILE A 484 -7.67 14.25 5.18
N ASP A 485 -7.20 14.49 6.40
CA ASP A 485 -6.10 15.42 6.69
C ASP A 485 -4.74 14.72 6.55
N VAL A 486 -3.69 15.46 6.22
CA VAL A 486 -2.32 14.93 6.10
C VAL A 486 -1.46 15.54 7.19
N LEU A 487 -1.26 14.77 8.26
CA LEU A 487 -0.35 15.06 9.36
C LEU A 487 1.01 14.49 8.96
N ALA A 488 1.96 15.36 8.60
CA ALA A 488 3.32 14.93 8.26
C ALA A 488 4.22 14.86 9.50
N GLU A 489 5.20 13.96 9.46
CA GLU A 489 6.23 13.78 10.48
C GLU A 489 7.64 13.93 9.87
N ILE A 490 8.46 14.74 10.55
CA ILE A 490 9.91 14.73 10.39
C ILE A 490 10.45 14.39 11.78
N ASP A 491 10.89 13.16 11.95
CA ASP A 491 11.31 12.67 13.26
C ASP A 491 12.65 13.28 13.69
N THR A 492 12.71 13.79 14.92
CA THR A 492 13.87 14.48 15.48
C THR A 492 13.88 14.38 17.02
N PRO A 493 15.06 14.24 17.67
CA PRO A 493 16.41 14.24 17.10
C PRO A 493 16.96 12.85 16.75
N GLY A 494 16.19 11.77 16.97
CA GLY A 494 16.50 10.42 16.48
C GLY A 494 16.48 10.34 14.96
N HIS A 495 16.47 9.13 14.38
CA HIS A 495 15.95 8.86 13.03
C HIS A 495 16.43 9.82 11.91
N THR A 496 17.70 10.25 11.93
CA THR A 496 18.17 11.38 11.07
C THR A 496 19.52 11.15 10.39
N SER A 497 20.08 9.93 10.46
CA SER A 497 21.42 9.60 9.95
C SER A 497 21.70 10.11 8.52
N ILE A 498 20.77 9.88 7.58
CA ILE A 498 20.90 10.26 6.16
C ILE A 498 21.18 11.74 5.90
N ILE A 499 20.79 12.65 6.81
CA ILE A 499 21.06 14.10 6.69
C ILE A 499 22.57 14.37 6.60
N HIS A 500 23.42 13.48 7.12
CA HIS A 500 24.88 13.58 7.09
C HIS A 500 25.45 13.76 5.68
N HIS A 501 24.86 13.16 4.64
CA HIS A 501 25.35 13.31 3.27
C HIS A 501 25.24 14.77 2.75
N SER A 502 24.34 15.55 3.34
CA SER A 502 24.15 16.97 3.04
C SER A 502 24.82 17.90 4.06
N PHE A 503 24.65 17.60 5.35
CA PHE A 503 25.07 18.43 6.47
C PHE A 503 25.75 17.58 7.57
N PRO A 504 26.98 17.08 7.34
CA PRO A 504 27.68 16.19 8.26
C PRO A 504 27.96 16.80 9.64
N GLU A 505 28.04 18.13 9.71
CA GLU A 505 28.17 18.90 10.95
C GLU A 505 26.99 18.71 11.92
N HIS A 506 25.80 18.38 11.40
CA HIS A 506 24.59 18.24 12.22
C HIS A 506 24.39 16.84 12.81
N ILE A 507 25.03 15.78 12.29
CA ILE A 507 24.76 14.38 12.70
C ILE A 507 25.87 13.77 13.56
N ALA A 508 25.51 13.40 14.79
CA ALA A 508 26.30 12.56 15.69
C ALA A 508 26.17 11.08 15.30
N CYS A 509 27.23 10.30 15.51
CA CYS A 509 27.23 8.84 15.39
C CYS A 509 26.77 8.29 14.03
N PHE A 510 26.94 9.06 12.96
CA PHE A 510 26.66 8.64 11.59
C PHE A 510 27.32 7.28 11.30
N GLU A 511 26.47 6.29 10.99
CA GLU A 511 26.80 4.89 10.72
C GLU A 511 27.73 4.24 11.77
N ALA A 512 27.64 4.69 13.04
CA ALA A 512 28.50 4.18 14.11
C ALA A 512 28.31 2.68 14.34
N ALA A 513 29.44 1.95 14.39
CA ALA A 513 29.46 0.49 14.50
C ALA A 513 30.10 0.03 15.83
N PRO A 514 29.57 -1.04 16.47
CA PRO A 514 28.34 -1.76 16.12
C PRO A 514 27.10 -0.92 16.43
N TRP A 515 26.17 -0.85 15.47
CA TRP A 515 24.99 0.04 15.54
C TRP A 515 24.12 -0.21 16.77
N THR A 516 24.09 -1.45 17.29
CA THR A 516 23.36 -1.86 18.50
C THR A 516 23.77 -1.12 19.78
N GLN A 517 24.87 -0.37 19.76
CA GLN A 517 25.26 0.50 20.87
C GLN A 517 24.77 1.96 20.70
N PHE A 518 24.29 2.33 19.51
CA PHE A 518 24.09 3.72 19.10
C PHE A 518 22.71 4.03 18.54
N ALA A 519 21.93 3.00 18.18
CA ALA A 519 20.53 3.07 17.76
C ALA A 519 19.84 1.72 18.01
N ASN A 520 18.50 1.71 17.99
CA ASN A 520 17.71 0.48 18.12
C ASN A 520 17.61 -0.31 16.80
N GLU A 521 17.90 0.36 15.68
CA GLU A 521 18.08 -0.23 14.35
C GLU A 521 19.18 0.47 13.53
N PRO A 522 19.72 -0.15 12.47
CA PRO A 522 20.65 0.51 11.55
C PRO A 522 19.94 1.33 10.46
N PRO A 523 20.54 2.45 10.00
CA PRO A 523 21.85 3.00 10.39
C PRO A 523 21.76 3.89 11.63
N ALA A 524 22.76 3.77 12.52
CA ALA A 524 22.89 4.73 13.62
C ALA A 524 23.15 6.16 13.09
N GLY A 525 22.58 7.16 13.76
CA GLY A 525 22.84 8.57 13.50
C GLY A 525 21.72 9.48 13.99
N GLN A 526 22.07 10.53 14.73
CA GLN A 526 21.12 11.43 15.39
C GLN A 526 21.56 12.89 15.27
N LEU A 527 20.62 13.85 15.24
CA LEU A 527 20.93 15.27 15.25
C LEU A 527 21.67 15.67 16.54
N ARG A 528 22.78 16.41 16.41
CA ARG A 528 23.56 17.00 17.52
C ARG A 528 22.74 18.06 18.28
N LEU A 529 21.79 17.60 19.09
CA LEU A 529 20.80 18.44 19.80
C LEU A 529 21.42 19.48 20.75
N ALA A 530 22.67 19.28 21.18
CA ALA A 530 23.40 20.25 21.99
C ALA A 530 24.00 21.41 21.18
N SER A 531 24.19 21.25 19.87
CA SER A 531 24.80 22.27 19.03
C SER A 531 23.80 23.38 18.69
N PRO A 532 24.08 24.66 19.01
CA PRO A 532 23.20 25.78 18.66
C PRO A 532 22.97 25.91 17.15
N ALA A 533 23.95 25.49 16.33
CA ALA A 533 23.80 25.46 14.87
C ALA A 533 22.76 24.43 14.43
N THR A 534 22.81 23.21 14.98
CA THR A 534 21.83 22.14 14.71
C THR A 534 20.44 22.52 15.20
N VAL A 535 20.31 23.12 16.39
CA VAL A 535 19.01 23.62 16.91
C VAL A 535 18.37 24.61 15.93
N ASN A 536 19.15 25.57 15.42
CA ASN A 536 18.64 26.56 14.45
C ASN A 536 18.34 25.94 13.08
N PHE A 537 19.16 24.99 12.62
CA PHE A 537 18.94 24.22 11.39
C PHE A 537 17.61 23.46 11.46
N THR A 538 17.39 22.65 12.51
CA THR A 538 16.18 21.85 12.67
C THR A 538 14.94 22.72 12.80
N ALA A 539 14.98 23.79 13.60
CA ALA A 539 13.86 24.73 13.71
C ALA A 539 13.49 25.35 12.35
N SER A 540 14.49 25.66 11.52
CA SER A 540 14.28 26.20 10.17
C SER A 540 13.74 25.14 9.19
N LEU A 541 14.25 23.91 9.25
CA LEU A 541 13.81 22.78 8.45
C LEU A 541 12.34 22.42 8.73
N LEU A 542 11.96 22.30 10.01
CA LEU A 542 10.59 22.01 10.43
C LEU A 542 9.63 23.16 10.07
N SER A 543 10.06 24.41 10.20
CA SER A 543 9.26 25.57 9.76
C SER A 543 9.04 25.59 8.25
N ALA A 544 10.05 25.24 7.44
CA ALA A 544 9.92 25.15 5.99
C ALA A 544 9.07 23.96 5.54
N ALA A 545 9.28 22.77 6.12
CA ALA A 545 8.53 21.57 5.76
C ALA A 545 7.05 21.66 6.14
N SER A 546 6.73 22.17 7.33
CA SER A 546 5.35 22.27 7.82
C SER A 546 4.46 23.25 7.03
N GLN A 547 5.05 24.12 6.19
CA GLN A 547 4.31 24.97 5.26
C GLN A 547 3.78 24.22 4.03
N LEU A 548 4.32 23.04 3.70
CA LEU A 548 3.82 22.19 2.61
C LEU A 548 2.47 21.53 2.93
N PHE A 549 2.15 21.38 4.22
CA PHE A 549 0.99 20.63 4.71
C PHE A 549 -0.03 21.58 5.34
N PRO A 550 -1.31 21.60 4.95
CA PRO A 550 -2.32 22.47 5.56
C PRO A 550 -2.71 22.10 7.00
N SER A 551 -2.53 20.83 7.41
CA SER A 551 -2.96 20.31 8.71
C SER A 551 -2.55 21.19 9.89
N LYS A 552 -3.40 21.25 10.92
CA LYS A 552 -3.05 21.91 12.19
C LYS A 552 -2.03 21.11 13.01
N PHE A 553 -1.87 19.82 12.74
CA PHE A 553 -0.85 19.00 13.36
C PHE A 553 0.37 18.86 12.45
N PHE A 554 1.54 18.78 13.08
CA PHE A 554 2.80 18.39 12.45
C PHE A 554 3.62 17.67 13.52
N SER A 555 4.10 16.47 13.23
CA SER A 555 4.89 15.71 14.20
C SER A 555 6.36 16.10 14.11
N THR A 556 6.99 16.22 15.29
CA THR A 556 8.45 16.30 15.41
C THR A 556 9.05 14.96 15.86
N GLY A 557 8.22 13.93 16.00
CA GLY A 557 8.64 12.61 16.47
C GLY A 557 9.19 12.62 17.89
N GLY A 558 10.43 12.17 18.05
CA GLY A 558 11.18 12.19 19.31
C GLY A 558 11.12 10.86 20.07
N ASP A 559 11.00 9.75 19.35
CA ASP A 559 11.16 8.40 19.88
C ASP A 559 12.65 8.02 20.01
N GLU A 560 12.88 6.90 20.69
CA GLU A 560 14.12 6.07 20.64
C GLU A 560 15.48 6.80 20.86
N ILE A 561 15.48 7.97 21.51
CA ILE A 561 16.66 8.83 21.67
C ILE A 561 17.83 8.11 22.36
N ASN A 562 18.84 7.71 21.57
CA ASN A 562 19.97 6.96 22.09
C ASN A 562 20.98 7.87 22.81
N ALA A 563 20.95 7.84 24.14
CA ALA A 563 21.86 8.62 24.98
C ALA A 563 23.34 8.19 24.89
N ASN A 564 23.64 6.95 24.47
CA ASN A 564 25.02 6.50 24.31
C ASN A 564 25.69 7.12 23.09
N CYS A 565 24.95 7.38 22.01
CA CYS A 565 25.44 8.16 20.88
C CYS A 565 25.99 9.53 21.35
N TYR A 566 25.16 10.34 22.02
CA TYR A 566 25.58 11.66 22.50
C TYR A 566 26.72 11.62 23.52
N ARG A 567 26.81 10.54 24.32
CA ARG A 567 27.92 10.32 25.27
C ARG A 567 29.25 10.10 24.54
N GLN A 568 29.24 9.44 23.38
CA GLN A 568 30.46 9.10 22.63
C GLN A 568 30.81 10.12 21.52
N ASP A 569 29.87 10.94 21.06
CA ASP A 569 30.14 12.03 20.09
C ASP A 569 30.95 13.19 20.74
N PRO A 570 32.22 13.42 20.36
CA PRO A 570 33.07 14.41 21.04
C PRO A 570 32.64 15.85 20.79
N GLN A 571 31.90 16.12 19.72
CA GLN A 571 31.35 17.46 19.47
C GLN A 571 30.22 17.77 20.45
N THR A 572 29.26 16.85 20.62
CA THR A 572 28.17 16.97 21.58
C THR A 572 28.69 17.17 23.00
N GLN A 573 29.70 16.41 23.43
CA GLN A 573 30.31 16.60 24.75
C GLN A 573 30.98 17.98 24.92
N ARG A 574 31.61 18.53 23.88
CA ARG A 574 32.15 19.90 23.90
C ARG A 574 31.04 20.95 23.98
N ASP A 575 29.96 20.80 23.21
CA ASP A 575 28.85 21.75 23.18
C ASP A 575 28.06 21.77 24.51
N LEU A 576 27.88 20.61 25.14
CA LEU A 576 27.30 20.49 26.49
C LEU A 576 28.19 21.16 27.54
N ALA A 577 29.50 20.87 27.53
CA ALA A 577 30.46 21.45 28.48
C ALA A 577 30.58 22.98 28.32
N ALA A 578 30.60 23.50 27.09
CA ALA A 578 30.66 24.93 26.80
C ALA A 578 29.40 25.69 27.27
N GLN A 579 28.24 25.03 27.27
CA GLN A 579 26.98 25.60 27.76
C GLN A 579 26.72 25.34 29.25
N GLY A 580 27.49 24.46 29.90
CA GLY A 580 27.22 23.99 31.26
C GLY A 580 25.90 23.23 31.40
N LYS A 581 25.43 22.56 30.33
CA LYS A 581 24.15 21.85 30.29
C LYS A 581 24.30 20.34 30.39
N THR A 582 23.29 19.66 30.94
CA THR A 582 23.08 18.22 30.78
C THR A 582 22.46 17.89 29.41
N LEU A 583 22.49 16.61 29.01
CA LEU A 583 21.85 16.16 27.78
C LEU A 583 20.33 16.47 27.77
N GLU A 584 19.64 16.21 28.88
CA GLU A 584 18.21 16.52 29.04
C GLU A 584 17.91 18.02 28.90
N GLN A 585 18.75 18.90 29.47
CA GLN A 585 18.59 20.35 29.31
C GLN A 585 18.85 20.82 27.87
N ALA A 586 19.71 20.12 27.13
CA ALA A 586 19.92 20.37 25.71
C ALA A 586 18.73 19.86 24.88
N LEU A 587 18.18 18.69 25.20
CA LEU A 587 16.98 18.13 24.57
C LEU A 587 15.76 19.05 24.81
N ASP A 588 15.53 19.54 26.02
CA ASP A 588 14.48 20.55 26.30
C ASP A 588 14.70 21.83 25.46
N THR A 589 15.95 22.33 25.39
CA THR A 589 16.29 23.49 24.56
C THR A 589 15.95 23.25 23.07
N PHE A 590 16.29 22.07 22.55
CA PHE A 590 16.05 21.66 21.17
C PHE A 590 14.55 21.54 20.87
N THR A 591 13.83 20.76 21.68
CA THR A 591 12.37 20.56 21.57
C THR A 591 11.62 21.90 21.63
N GLN A 592 11.97 22.76 22.59
CA GLN A 592 11.37 24.07 22.73
C GLN A 592 11.69 25.02 21.57
N ALA A 593 12.81 24.85 20.86
CA ALA A 593 13.09 25.60 19.64
C ALA A 593 12.24 25.11 18.47
N SER A 594 12.20 23.79 18.24
CA SER A 594 11.37 23.14 17.22
C SER A 594 9.88 23.44 17.40
N HIS A 595 9.36 23.32 18.62
CA HIS A 595 7.93 23.55 18.92
C HIS A 595 7.56 25.02 18.80
N ARG A 596 8.44 25.97 19.15
CA ARG A 596 8.21 27.40 18.90
C ARG A 596 8.22 27.74 17.40
N ALA A 597 9.07 27.07 16.60
CA ALA A 597 9.10 27.27 15.15
C ALA A 597 7.81 26.76 14.47
N LEU A 598 7.25 25.64 14.95
CA LEU A 598 5.94 25.15 14.51
C LEU A 598 4.78 26.05 14.98
N ALA A 599 4.79 26.49 16.23
CA ALA A 599 3.76 27.37 16.78
C ALA A 599 3.70 28.73 16.06
N SER A 600 4.85 29.28 15.62
CA SER A 600 4.91 30.55 14.89
C SER A 600 4.26 30.50 13.50
N VAL A 601 4.15 29.31 12.90
CA VAL A 601 3.41 29.06 11.65
C VAL A 601 2.04 28.40 11.89
N GLY A 602 1.53 28.45 13.12
CA GLY A 602 0.17 28.03 13.48
C GLY A 602 -0.05 26.52 13.51
N LYS A 603 1.01 25.74 13.79
CA LYS A 603 0.95 24.29 13.98
C LYS A 603 0.97 23.93 15.46
N THR A 604 0.27 22.86 15.80
CA THR A 604 0.36 22.17 17.09
C THR A 604 1.30 20.96 16.93
N PRO A 605 2.39 20.87 17.72
CA PRO A 605 3.29 19.72 17.67
C PRO A 605 2.60 18.42 18.09
N VAL A 606 3.02 17.34 17.44
CA VAL A 606 2.78 15.95 17.86
C VAL A 606 4.14 15.32 18.18
N VAL A 607 4.19 14.45 19.18
CA VAL A 607 5.41 13.73 19.60
C VAL A 607 5.08 12.30 20.03
N TRP A 608 6.07 11.42 19.97
CA TRP A 608 6.00 10.10 20.60
C TRP A 608 6.06 10.21 22.14
N GLN A 609 5.62 9.16 22.83
CA GLN A 609 5.35 9.18 24.27
C GLN A 609 6.59 9.40 25.16
N GLU A 610 7.78 9.03 24.70
CA GLU A 610 9.05 9.13 25.42
C GLU A 610 9.38 10.59 25.78
N MET A 611 9.05 11.52 24.89
CA MET A 611 9.16 12.96 25.11
C MET A 611 8.33 13.46 26.31
N LEU A 612 7.32 12.71 26.78
CA LEU A 612 6.57 13.06 27.99
C LEU A 612 6.90 12.15 29.18
N LEU A 613 7.20 10.87 28.94
CA LEU A 613 7.28 9.86 29.98
C LEU A 613 8.71 9.56 30.46
N ASP A 614 9.69 9.68 29.56
CA ASP A 614 11.07 9.23 29.80
C ASP A 614 12.07 10.40 29.85
N HIS A 615 11.77 11.50 29.16
CA HIS A 615 12.59 12.72 29.10
C HIS A 615 12.03 13.88 29.94
N ASN A 616 12.93 14.69 30.49
CA ASN A 616 12.56 15.88 31.29
C ASN A 616 12.47 17.14 30.40
N VAL A 617 11.57 17.10 29.40
CA VAL A 617 11.30 18.23 28.50
C VAL A 617 9.96 18.90 28.81
N THR A 618 9.88 20.19 28.53
CA THR A 618 8.70 21.02 28.79
C THR A 618 7.79 21.04 27.56
N LEU A 619 6.70 20.26 27.59
CA LEU A 619 5.69 20.25 26.52
C LEU A 619 4.50 21.18 26.83
N SER A 620 3.98 21.87 25.81
CA SER A 620 2.70 22.58 25.92
C SER A 620 1.56 21.59 26.17
N LYS A 621 0.52 21.98 26.91
CA LYS A 621 -0.68 21.14 27.07
C LYS A 621 -1.48 20.98 25.76
N ASP A 622 -1.21 21.81 24.77
CA ASP A 622 -1.71 21.61 23.41
C ASP A 622 -0.97 20.49 22.66
N THR A 623 0.27 20.14 23.03
CA THR A 623 1.05 19.07 22.39
C THR A 623 0.30 17.74 22.51
N VAL A 624 0.09 17.08 21.36
CA VAL A 624 -0.57 15.77 21.29
C VAL A 624 0.48 14.66 21.40
N ILE A 625 0.18 13.62 22.17
CA ILE A 625 1.09 12.51 22.45
C ILE A 625 0.63 11.23 21.75
N MET A 626 1.50 10.63 20.96
CA MET A 626 1.29 9.32 20.33
C MET A 626 1.78 8.21 21.27
N VAL A 627 0.86 7.35 21.72
CA VAL A 627 1.17 6.30 22.71
C VAL A 627 1.40 4.96 21.99
N TRP A 628 2.66 4.61 21.76
CA TRP A 628 3.05 3.51 20.87
C TRP A 628 3.69 2.29 21.56
N ILE A 629 4.41 2.45 22.68
CA ILE A 629 5.13 1.31 23.28
C ILE A 629 4.14 0.29 23.87
N SER A 630 3.16 0.75 24.66
CA SER A 630 2.19 -0.11 25.33
C SER A 630 0.89 0.64 25.60
N SER A 631 -0.25 -0.02 25.38
CA SER A 631 -1.58 0.51 25.70
C SER A 631 -1.75 0.91 27.17
N GLN A 632 -0.90 0.42 28.07
CA GLN A 632 -0.92 0.75 29.49
C GLN A 632 -0.40 2.18 29.79
N ASN A 633 0.43 2.75 28.90
CA ASN A 633 1.06 4.06 29.10
C ASN A 633 0.05 5.23 28.96
N VAL A 634 -1.09 4.99 28.34
CA VAL A 634 -2.19 5.95 28.14
C VAL A 634 -2.63 6.59 29.47
N ALA A 635 -2.66 5.81 30.56
CA ALA A 635 -3.05 6.30 31.88
C ALA A 635 -1.98 7.17 32.57
N ALA A 636 -0.74 7.15 32.09
CA ALA A 636 0.32 8.08 32.52
C ALA A 636 0.20 9.40 31.74
N VAL A 637 0.13 9.33 30.40
CA VAL A 637 -0.05 10.50 29.52
C VAL A 637 -1.30 11.31 29.89
N ALA A 638 -2.44 10.63 30.12
CA ALA A 638 -3.68 11.30 30.52
C ALA A 638 -3.63 11.86 31.95
N ARG A 639 -2.72 11.41 32.82
CA ARG A 639 -2.52 11.96 34.17
C ARG A 639 -1.76 13.28 34.13
N GLU A 640 -0.80 13.39 33.22
CA GLU A 640 -0.13 14.65 32.89
C GLU A 640 -1.04 15.63 32.13
N GLY A 641 -2.26 15.22 31.78
CA GLY A 641 -3.28 16.11 31.22
C GLY A 641 -3.09 16.47 29.75
N HIS A 642 -2.31 15.68 29.00
CA HIS A 642 -2.12 15.87 27.56
C HIS A 642 -3.19 15.14 26.75
N ARG A 643 -3.55 15.72 25.59
CA ARG A 643 -4.33 15.03 24.56
C ARG A 643 -3.49 13.90 23.96
N LEU A 644 -4.11 12.76 23.67
CA LEU A 644 -3.40 11.57 23.20
C LEU A 644 -4.12 10.84 22.07
N VAL A 645 -3.35 10.09 21.31
CA VAL A 645 -3.80 9.18 20.25
C VAL A 645 -3.24 7.79 20.55
N HIS A 646 -4.10 6.78 20.48
CA HIS A 646 -3.70 5.38 20.63
C HIS A 646 -2.95 4.90 19.40
N ALA A 647 -1.70 4.48 19.58
CA ALA A 647 -0.80 3.95 18.56
C ALA A 647 -0.16 2.61 19.00
N ALA A 648 -0.64 2.00 20.09
CA ALA A 648 0.12 1.02 20.85
C ALA A 648 0.44 -0.28 20.09
N SER A 649 1.71 -0.70 20.11
CA SER A 649 2.28 -1.86 19.42
C SER A 649 1.66 -3.18 19.85
N ASP A 650 1.11 -3.27 21.06
CA ASP A 650 0.38 -4.45 21.51
C ASP A 650 -0.97 -4.65 20.79
N PHE A 651 -1.45 -3.67 20.00
CA PHE A 651 -2.72 -3.72 19.25
C PHE A 651 -2.67 -3.24 17.79
N PHE A 652 -1.85 -2.23 17.45
CA PHE A 652 -2.06 -1.38 16.27
C PHE A 652 -0.92 -1.33 15.24
N TYR A 653 0.21 -1.98 15.51
CA TYR A 653 1.31 -2.09 14.56
C TYR A 653 1.01 -3.19 13.53
N LEU A 654 1.07 -2.86 12.24
CA LEU A 654 0.74 -3.76 11.14
C LEU A 654 1.94 -4.60 10.68
N ASP A 655 3.14 -4.08 10.88
CA ASP A 655 4.47 -4.64 10.56
C ASP A 655 4.85 -5.88 11.41
N CYS A 656 4.37 -5.97 12.65
CA CYS A 656 4.65 -7.13 13.53
C CYS A 656 4.22 -8.46 12.89
N GLY A 657 4.96 -9.54 13.17
CA GLY A 657 4.71 -10.87 12.60
C GLY A 657 5.40 -11.15 11.27
N GLY A 658 6.16 -10.20 10.71
CA GLY A 658 6.95 -10.38 9.48
C GLY A 658 8.25 -11.18 9.64
N GLY A 659 8.64 -11.53 10.87
CA GLY A 659 9.99 -12.03 11.20
C GLY A 659 10.97 -10.88 11.46
N GLY A 660 12.26 -11.21 11.58
CA GLY A 660 13.33 -10.22 11.72
C GLY A 660 13.95 -9.86 10.36
N TRP A 661 14.22 -8.57 10.13
CA TRP A 661 14.86 -8.08 8.89
C TRP A 661 16.39 -7.91 8.99
N VAL A 662 16.92 -7.80 10.21
CA VAL A 662 18.37 -7.61 10.46
C VAL A 662 19.16 -8.82 9.98
N GLY A 663 20.12 -8.58 9.10
CA GLY A 663 20.98 -9.61 8.51
C GLY A 663 21.82 -10.41 9.52
N ALA A 664 22.24 -11.62 9.11
CA ALA A 664 23.05 -12.54 9.90
C ALA A 664 22.46 -13.00 11.26
N ASN A 665 21.16 -12.79 11.48
CA ASN A 665 20.44 -13.27 12.68
C ASN A 665 19.38 -14.31 12.32
N THR A 666 19.76 -15.60 12.29
CA THR A 666 18.83 -16.71 11.93
C THR A 666 17.69 -16.93 12.94
N ASN A 667 17.81 -16.36 14.14
CA ASN A 667 16.79 -16.41 15.19
C ASN A 667 16.08 -15.05 15.34
N GLY A 668 16.29 -14.12 14.39
CA GLY A 668 15.69 -12.80 14.38
C GLY A 668 14.17 -12.88 14.19
N ASN A 669 13.46 -12.10 14.98
CA ASN A 669 12.02 -11.94 14.89
C ASN A 669 11.66 -10.45 14.95
N SER A 670 10.42 -10.09 14.62
CA SER A 670 9.93 -8.72 14.86
C SER A 670 9.90 -8.47 16.37
N TRP A 671 10.36 -7.29 16.80
CA TRP A 671 10.43 -6.93 18.22
C TRP A 671 9.03 -6.85 18.87
N CYS A 672 8.01 -6.50 18.06
CA CYS A 672 6.64 -6.31 18.50
C CYS A 672 5.73 -7.53 18.25
N ASP A 673 6.28 -8.73 18.10
CA ASP A 673 5.51 -9.94 17.84
C ASP A 673 4.41 -10.24 18.89
N PRO A 674 3.35 -11.01 18.57
CA PRO A 674 3.04 -11.62 17.27
C PRO A 674 2.32 -10.66 16.31
N PHE A 675 2.06 -11.13 15.08
CA PHE A 675 1.15 -10.50 14.11
C PHE A 675 -0.16 -10.01 14.74
N LYS A 676 -0.49 -8.73 14.55
CA LYS A 676 -1.73 -8.14 15.06
C LYS A 676 -2.88 -8.50 14.12
N THR A 677 -3.77 -9.37 14.59
CA THR A 677 -4.99 -9.72 13.84
C THR A 677 -6.03 -8.60 13.91
N TRP A 678 -6.99 -8.61 12.99
CA TRP A 678 -8.11 -7.66 13.04
C TRP A 678 -8.91 -7.83 14.35
N GLN A 679 -9.10 -9.06 14.85
CA GLN A 679 -9.80 -9.30 16.14
C GLN A 679 -9.09 -8.61 17.29
N LYS A 680 -7.74 -8.67 17.31
CA LYS A 680 -6.93 -8.07 18.38
C LYS A 680 -7.16 -6.57 18.42
N SER A 681 -6.99 -5.85 17.31
CA SER A 681 -7.25 -4.42 17.29
C SER A 681 -8.73 -4.05 17.54
N TYR A 682 -9.69 -4.80 16.98
CA TYR A 682 -11.14 -4.57 17.18
C TYR A 682 -11.59 -4.77 18.64
N SER A 683 -10.93 -5.66 19.38
CA SER A 683 -11.21 -5.94 20.80
C SER A 683 -10.75 -4.84 21.76
N PHE A 684 -10.04 -3.82 21.28
CA PHE A 684 -9.44 -2.79 22.11
C PHE A 684 -10.50 -1.89 22.78
N ASN A 685 -10.20 -1.41 23.99
CA ASN A 685 -11.03 -0.46 24.71
C ASN A 685 -10.25 0.86 24.89
N PRO A 686 -10.53 1.91 24.08
CA PRO A 686 -9.76 3.16 24.11
C PRO A 686 -9.83 3.96 25.42
N VAL A 687 -10.69 3.55 26.37
CA VAL A 687 -10.90 4.23 27.66
C VAL A 687 -10.69 3.31 28.86
N ALA A 688 -10.06 2.15 28.66
CA ALA A 688 -9.70 1.24 29.75
C ALA A 688 -8.78 1.95 30.78
N GLY A 689 -9.13 1.85 32.07
CA GLY A 689 -8.34 2.43 33.16
C GLY A 689 -8.38 3.96 33.29
N LEU A 690 -9.19 4.67 32.48
CA LEU A 690 -9.29 6.13 32.51
C LEU A 690 -10.52 6.64 33.28
N THR A 691 -10.34 7.72 34.04
CA THR A 691 -11.43 8.48 34.68
C THR A 691 -12.24 9.28 33.65
N GLU A 692 -13.50 9.64 33.96
CA GLU A 692 -14.36 10.43 33.05
C GLU A 692 -13.76 11.77 32.59
N ALA A 693 -12.86 12.37 33.38
CA ALA A 693 -12.11 13.54 32.96
C ALA A 693 -11.03 13.19 31.92
N GLN A 694 -10.26 12.13 32.17
CA GLN A 694 -9.19 11.64 31.30
C GLN A 694 -9.69 11.08 29.98
N LYS A 695 -10.89 10.48 29.94
CA LYS A 695 -11.51 9.99 28.69
C LYS A 695 -11.62 11.08 27.61
N LYS A 696 -11.80 12.33 28.02
CA LYS A 696 -11.90 13.50 27.12
C LYS A 696 -10.56 13.90 26.47
N LEU A 697 -9.44 13.38 26.97
CA LEU A 697 -8.11 13.59 26.40
C LEU A 697 -7.79 12.60 25.26
N VAL A 698 -8.58 11.52 25.13
CA VAL A 698 -8.41 10.53 24.06
C VAL A 698 -9.01 11.10 22.78
N LEU A 699 -8.16 11.55 21.85
CA LEU A 699 -8.59 12.03 20.53
C LEU A 699 -9.05 10.89 19.62
N GLY A 700 -8.56 9.67 19.86
CA GLY A 700 -8.86 8.46 19.09
C GLY A 700 -7.62 7.59 18.95
N GLY A 701 -7.40 7.02 17.76
CA GLY A 701 -6.25 6.14 17.51
C GLY A 701 -5.97 5.89 16.04
N GLN A 702 -4.90 5.15 15.77
CA GLN A 702 -4.45 4.79 14.43
C GLN A 702 -3.82 3.40 14.37
N HIS A 703 -3.89 2.75 13.21
CA HIS A 703 -2.92 1.69 12.85
C HIS A 703 -1.65 2.33 12.28
N LEU A 704 -0.53 1.63 12.43
CA LEU A 704 0.77 2.05 11.95
C LEU A 704 1.34 1.00 11.02
N LEU A 705 1.93 1.43 9.92
CA LEU A 705 2.78 0.60 9.09
C LEU A 705 4.17 1.23 9.01
N TRP A 706 5.08 0.69 9.82
CA TRP A 706 6.52 0.85 9.62
C TRP A 706 6.98 0.03 8.42
N ALA A 707 7.99 0.51 7.69
CA ALA A 707 8.27 0.05 6.33
C ALA A 707 9.65 -0.60 6.13
N GLU A 708 10.28 -1.13 7.17
CA GLU A 708 11.52 -1.93 7.08
C GLU A 708 11.32 -3.18 6.21
N GLN A 709 10.10 -3.74 6.23
CA GLN A 709 9.69 -4.89 5.40
C GLN A 709 8.42 -4.61 4.56
N ALA A 710 7.97 -3.36 4.46
CA ALA A 710 6.81 -2.97 3.66
C ALA A 710 7.22 -2.17 2.41
N GLY A 711 6.42 -2.27 1.36
CA GLY A 711 6.67 -1.59 0.09
C GLY A 711 5.50 -1.73 -0.89
N PRO A 712 5.63 -1.20 -2.12
CA PRO A 712 4.59 -1.23 -3.16
C PRO A 712 4.00 -2.63 -3.46
N SER A 713 4.78 -3.69 -3.24
CA SER A 713 4.37 -5.08 -3.47
C SER A 713 3.39 -5.61 -2.43
N ASN A 714 3.51 -5.22 -1.15
CA ASN A 714 2.77 -5.82 -0.03
C ASN A 714 1.90 -4.85 0.78
N LEU A 715 2.00 -3.53 0.55
CA LEU A 715 1.20 -2.47 1.20
C LEU A 715 -0.24 -2.87 1.46
N ASP A 716 -1.02 -3.08 0.40
CA ASP A 716 -2.45 -3.34 0.47
C ASP A 716 -2.79 -4.57 1.32
N SER A 717 -2.00 -5.64 1.18
CA SER A 717 -2.22 -6.92 1.88
C SER A 717 -1.83 -6.87 3.36
N ILE A 718 -0.91 -5.98 3.72
CA ILE A 718 -0.53 -5.74 5.12
C ILE A 718 -1.59 -4.85 5.77
N VAL A 719 -1.98 -3.74 5.13
CA VAL A 719 -2.91 -2.75 5.70
C VAL A 719 -4.36 -3.25 5.70
N TRP A 720 -4.85 -3.80 4.58
CA TRP A 720 -6.27 -4.06 4.37
C TRP A 720 -6.60 -5.56 4.44
N PRO A 721 -7.68 -5.96 5.14
CA PRO A 721 -8.69 -5.10 5.77
C PRO A 721 -8.39 -4.75 7.25
N ARG A 722 -7.18 -5.00 7.78
CA ARG A 722 -6.86 -4.78 9.21
C ARG A 722 -7.08 -3.34 9.69
N ALA A 723 -6.69 -2.34 8.92
CA ALA A 723 -6.95 -0.94 9.28
C ALA A 723 -8.45 -0.56 9.28
N ALA A 724 -9.31 -1.34 8.63
CA ALA A 724 -10.77 -1.13 8.69
C ALA A 724 -11.36 -1.50 10.06
N SER A 725 -10.75 -2.42 10.83
CA SER A 725 -11.26 -2.75 12.16
C SER A 725 -10.99 -1.66 13.20
N SER A 726 -9.87 -0.93 13.10
CA SER A 726 -9.68 0.29 13.91
C SER A 726 -10.56 1.45 13.44
N ALA A 727 -10.80 1.56 12.13
CA ALA A 727 -11.67 2.59 11.59
C ALA A 727 -13.07 2.50 12.21
N GLU A 728 -13.64 1.30 12.31
CA GLU A 728 -14.90 1.07 13.00
C GLU A 728 -14.78 1.28 14.52
N LEU A 729 -13.74 0.73 15.18
CA LEU A 729 -13.56 0.92 16.63
C LEU A 729 -13.57 2.39 17.05
N PHE A 730 -12.85 3.25 16.33
CA PHE A 730 -12.78 4.68 16.64
C PHE A 730 -13.97 5.48 16.05
N TRP A 731 -14.79 4.85 15.20
CA TRP A 731 -16.07 5.41 14.75
C TRP A 731 -17.22 5.08 15.72
N THR A 732 -17.38 3.84 16.18
CA THR A 732 -18.50 3.42 17.05
C THR A 732 -18.17 3.45 18.54
N GLY A 733 -16.88 3.49 18.91
CA GLY A 733 -16.43 3.37 20.29
C GLY A 733 -16.28 1.92 20.77
N PRO A 734 -15.92 1.71 22.05
CA PRO A 734 -15.68 0.39 22.62
C PRO A 734 -16.97 -0.45 22.72
N GLY A 735 -16.80 -1.78 22.75
CA GLY A 735 -17.91 -2.73 22.92
C GLY A 735 -18.37 -3.44 21.64
N GLY A 736 -17.63 -3.28 20.53
CA GLY A 736 -17.87 -4.02 19.29
C GLY A 736 -17.81 -5.55 19.48
N ASN A 737 -18.69 -6.27 18.77
CA ASN A 737 -18.75 -7.74 18.83
C ASN A 737 -18.04 -8.35 17.62
N ALA A 738 -16.90 -9.02 17.85
CA ALA A 738 -16.10 -9.63 16.79
C ALA A 738 -16.91 -10.63 15.92
N ARG A 739 -17.86 -11.38 16.50
CA ARG A 739 -18.68 -12.35 15.73
C ARG A 739 -19.56 -11.66 14.68
N THR A 740 -20.10 -10.49 14.98
CA THR A 740 -20.92 -9.71 14.03
C THR A 740 -20.07 -8.76 13.17
N ALA A 741 -18.82 -8.50 13.54
CA ALA A 741 -17.87 -7.73 12.74
C ALA A 741 -17.28 -8.54 11.58
N LEU A 742 -16.90 -9.81 11.80
CA LEU A 742 -16.23 -10.62 10.77
C LEU A 742 -16.97 -10.70 9.43
N PRO A 743 -18.29 -10.94 9.34
CA PRO A 743 -18.99 -10.96 8.04
C PRO A 743 -18.97 -9.61 7.32
N ARG A 744 -19.02 -8.50 8.07
CA ARG A 744 -18.95 -7.12 7.53
C ARG A 744 -17.52 -6.77 7.09
N LEU A 745 -16.53 -7.29 7.82
CA LEU A 745 -15.12 -7.14 7.48
C LEU A 745 -14.73 -7.98 6.24
N HIS A 746 -15.40 -9.11 5.99
CA HIS A 746 -15.32 -9.81 4.71
C HIS A 746 -15.96 -9.00 3.57
N ASP A 747 -17.16 -8.43 3.75
CA ASP A 747 -17.81 -7.59 2.73
C ASP A 747 -16.94 -6.40 2.30
N ILE A 748 -16.37 -5.65 3.26
CA ILE A 748 -15.46 -4.54 2.93
C ILE A 748 -14.15 -5.04 2.28
N ALA A 749 -13.64 -6.22 2.64
CA ALA A 749 -12.47 -6.82 1.98
C ALA A 749 -12.76 -7.16 0.50
N TYR A 750 -13.94 -7.70 0.19
CA TYR A 750 -14.36 -7.93 -1.19
C TYR A 750 -14.56 -6.62 -1.96
N ARG A 751 -15.16 -5.60 -1.34
CA ARG A 751 -15.31 -4.26 -1.93
C ARG A 751 -13.95 -3.57 -2.17
N PHE A 752 -12.96 -3.77 -1.29
CA PHE A 752 -11.58 -3.33 -1.51
C PHE A 752 -11.00 -3.97 -2.78
N VAL A 753 -11.08 -5.29 -2.91
CA VAL A 753 -10.55 -6.04 -4.08
C VAL A 753 -11.25 -5.62 -5.37
N GLN A 754 -12.59 -5.49 -5.37
CA GLN A 754 -13.37 -5.00 -6.51
C GLN A 754 -12.95 -3.59 -6.98
N ARG A 755 -12.42 -2.77 -6.07
CA ARG A 755 -11.95 -1.40 -6.33
C ARG A 755 -10.43 -1.30 -6.48
N GLY A 756 -9.75 -2.43 -6.70
CA GLY A 756 -8.31 -2.49 -7.00
C GLY A 756 -7.37 -2.45 -5.79
N VAL A 757 -7.89 -2.47 -4.55
CA VAL A 757 -7.11 -2.58 -3.32
C VAL A 757 -6.89 -4.05 -2.99
N ARG A 758 -5.62 -4.51 -3.00
CA ARG A 758 -5.25 -5.93 -2.85
C ARG A 758 -5.29 -6.39 -1.38
N ALA A 759 -6.46 -6.27 -0.74
CA ALA A 759 -6.69 -6.68 0.64
C ALA A 759 -6.46 -8.19 0.84
N ILE A 760 -5.91 -8.58 1.99
CA ILE A 760 -5.62 -9.98 2.31
C ILE A 760 -6.90 -10.75 2.72
N PRO A 761 -7.10 -12.01 2.27
CA PRO A 761 -8.19 -12.86 2.77
C PRO A 761 -8.06 -13.11 4.28
N LEU A 762 -9.17 -12.93 5.02
CA LEU A 762 -9.20 -13.12 6.47
C LEU A 762 -9.44 -14.57 6.92
N GLN A 763 -10.04 -15.38 6.06
CA GLN A 763 -10.38 -16.80 6.27
C GLN A 763 -10.39 -17.51 4.92
N PRO A 764 -10.39 -18.86 4.89
CA PRO A 764 -10.80 -19.60 3.69
C PRO A 764 -12.16 -19.11 3.19
N GLU A 765 -12.31 -18.95 1.88
CA GLU A 765 -13.53 -18.42 1.25
C GLU A 765 -14.80 -19.18 1.67
N TRP A 766 -14.69 -20.50 1.88
CA TRP A 766 -15.79 -21.32 2.40
C TRP A 766 -16.39 -20.79 3.71
N CYS A 767 -15.54 -20.26 4.61
CA CYS A 767 -15.93 -19.65 5.88
C CYS A 767 -16.54 -18.27 5.68
N ALA A 768 -15.95 -17.44 4.82
CA ALA A 768 -16.44 -16.09 4.54
C ALA A 768 -17.87 -16.12 3.96
N LEU A 769 -18.15 -17.08 3.07
CA LEU A 769 -19.48 -17.34 2.51
C LEU A 769 -20.45 -18.03 3.49
N ARG A 770 -20.01 -18.42 4.69
CA ARG A 770 -20.82 -19.13 5.71
C ARG A 770 -20.57 -18.56 7.11
N PRO A 771 -21.07 -17.34 7.40
CA PRO A 771 -20.95 -16.70 8.71
C PRO A 771 -21.23 -17.66 9.88
N GLY A 772 -20.34 -17.64 10.87
CA GLY A 772 -20.43 -18.47 12.06
C GLY A 772 -19.97 -19.92 11.93
N LYS A 773 -19.74 -20.46 10.71
CA LYS A 773 -19.33 -21.87 10.52
C LYS A 773 -17.85 -22.18 10.72
N CYS A 774 -17.04 -21.14 10.93
CA CYS A 774 -15.61 -21.27 11.26
C CYS A 774 -15.26 -20.47 12.53
N ASP A 775 -16.25 -20.20 13.38
CA ASP A 775 -16.02 -19.69 14.73
C ASP A 775 -15.45 -20.83 15.59
N LEU A 776 -14.67 -20.51 16.63
CA LEU A 776 -14.01 -21.52 17.46
C LEU A 776 -14.98 -22.39 18.29
N ASP A 777 -16.25 -22.01 18.36
CA ASP A 777 -17.33 -22.62 19.13
C ASP A 777 -18.55 -23.02 18.26
N ALA A 778 -18.33 -23.22 16.94
CA ALA A 778 -19.36 -23.46 15.92
C ALA A 778 -20.00 -24.86 15.91
#